data_AF-A0A8C7IGT3-F1
#
_entry.id   AF-A0A8C7IGT3-F1
#
_cell.length_a   1.000
_cell.length_b   1.000
_cell.length_c   1.000
_cell.angle_alpha   90.00
_cell.angle_beta   90.00
_cell.angle_gamma   90.00
#
_symmetry.space_group_name_H-M   'P 1'
#
loop_
_entity.id
_entity.type
_entity.pdbx_description
1 polymer ?
#
loop_
_entity_poly.entity_id
_entity_poly.type
_entity_poly.pdbx_seq_one_letter_code
_entity_poly.pdbx_strand_id
1 'polypeptide(L)'
;MLNTPAILQSKLDALNLTQIFNEPTRYLPKALNTGTLIDIILTNFPSKYTSAVFNQDLSDHCLIACIRNGSAVKRPPLITVKRSLKHFCEQAFLIDLAGVSWKDIDLIPSVEDSWIFFLNAFLTILNKHAPFKKFRTRNRYSPWFSPDLTALNQHKNILWRSALASNSPRDMQLFREARNHYTQAVRKAKASFFKQKFASCNTNSKKFWDTVKSMENKNTSSQLPTALKIGNTVTTDTSTIIENFNKHFSTAGHAFHLATPTPDNSTAPPTATRPSLPHFSFSQIHSADVLKELQNLDPYKSAGLDNLDPFFLKLSAEIVATPITSLFNLSFVSSEIPKDWKAAAVIPLFKRGDTLDPNCYRPISILPCLSKVFESQVNKQITDHFESHHTFSAMQSGFRAGHGCTSATLKVLNDILTAIDKKHYCAAVFIDLAKAFDSVNHHILIGRLDSLGLSNDCLAWFTNYFSDKVQCVKSEGLLSGPLAVSMGVPQGSILGPTLFSVYINEVALAAGESLIHLYADDTILYTSGPSLDTVLTTLQASFNAIQLSFRGLQLLLNTSKTKCMLFNRSLPAPTRLSNITTLDGSDLEYVDNYKYLGVWLDCKLSFQTHIKHLQSKVKSRIGFLFRNKASFTHAAKHTLVKLTILPILNFGDVIYKIASNTLLNKLDAVYHSAIRFITKAPYTTHHCDLYALIGWPSLHTRRQTHWLHVIYKTLLGKVPPYLSSLVTIASPTCSTRSSRYISLVTPKTNYFFGRLSFQFSAANDWNELQKSLKLETLISLTSFKHQLSEQLTDYCT
;
A
#
# COMPACT_ATOMS: atom_id res chain seq x y z
N MET A 1 7.98 -42.78 29.89
CA MET A 1 6.97 -43.85 29.68
C MET A 1 7.03 -44.23 28.22
N LEU A 2 7.47 -45.45 27.93
CA LEU A 2 7.53 -46.00 26.57
C LEU A 2 6.25 -46.78 26.22
N ASN A 3 5.44 -47.15 27.22
CA ASN A 3 4.19 -47.89 27.04
C ASN A 3 3.00 -46.93 27.11
N THR A 4 2.10 -47.03 26.13
CA THR A 4 0.78 -46.40 26.13
C THR A 4 0.03 -46.86 27.39
N PRO A 5 -0.53 -45.96 28.21
CA PRO A 5 -1.33 -46.37 29.37
C PRO A 5 -2.45 -47.34 28.96
N ALA A 6 -2.70 -48.40 29.73
CA ALA A 6 -3.66 -49.46 29.37
C ALA A 6 -5.07 -48.93 29.02
N ILE A 7 -5.49 -47.83 29.67
CA ILE A 7 -6.76 -47.13 29.43
C ILE A 7 -6.80 -46.45 28.05
N LEU A 8 -5.65 -45.97 27.55
CA LEU A 8 -5.56 -45.35 26.24
C LEU A 8 -5.47 -46.42 25.14
N GLN A 9 -4.78 -47.53 25.40
CA GLN A 9 -4.71 -48.66 24.47
C GLN A 9 -6.10 -49.23 24.16
N SER A 10 -6.94 -49.46 25.17
CA SER A 10 -8.29 -50.00 24.95
C SER A 10 -9.18 -49.09 24.10
N LYS A 11 -9.02 -47.77 24.20
CA LYS A 11 -9.74 -46.80 23.37
C LYS A 11 -9.22 -46.75 21.93
N LEU A 12 -7.91 -46.90 21.74
CA LEU A 12 -7.31 -46.99 20.40
C LEU A 12 -7.75 -48.26 19.68
N ASP A 13 -7.79 -49.38 20.40
CA ASP A 13 -8.27 -50.67 19.87
C ASP A 13 -9.75 -50.59 19.48
N ALA A 14 -10.59 -49.95 20.30
CA ALA A 14 -12.01 -49.73 19.98
C ALA A 14 -12.25 -48.88 18.72
N LEU A 15 -11.31 -47.99 18.37
CA LEU A 15 -11.34 -47.16 17.17
C LEU A 15 -10.58 -47.78 15.99
N ASN A 16 -10.04 -48.99 16.15
CA ASN A 16 -9.17 -49.67 15.20
C ASN A 16 -7.98 -48.78 14.76
N LEU A 17 -7.38 -48.06 15.71
CA LEU A 17 -6.26 -47.15 15.49
C LEU A 17 -4.99 -47.70 16.11
N THR A 18 -3.94 -47.85 15.30
CA THR A 18 -2.62 -48.32 15.73
C THR A 18 -1.63 -47.16 15.71
N GLN A 19 -0.83 -47.02 16.78
CA GLN A 19 0.28 -46.08 16.82
C GLN A 19 1.49 -46.64 16.04
N ILE A 20 2.08 -45.82 15.16
CA ILE A 20 3.14 -46.26 14.24
C ILE A 20 4.57 -46.04 14.81
N PHE A 21 4.72 -45.30 15.90
CA PHE A 21 6.01 -45.09 16.57
C PHE A 21 6.05 -45.79 17.92
N ASN A 22 7.06 -46.64 18.11
CA ASN A 22 7.31 -47.38 19.35
C ASN A 22 8.63 -46.95 20.02
N GLU A 23 9.32 -45.96 19.44
CA GLU A 23 10.62 -45.43 19.90
C GLU A 23 10.43 -44.02 20.48
N PRO A 24 11.28 -43.55 21.43
CA PRO A 24 11.14 -42.22 22.00
C PRO A 24 11.20 -41.10 20.94
N THR A 25 10.19 -40.22 20.94
CA THR A 25 10.16 -39.06 20.04
C THR A 25 10.65 -37.78 20.69
N ARG A 26 10.94 -37.79 21.99
CA ARG A 26 11.48 -36.63 22.73
C ARG A 26 12.54 -37.05 23.72
N TYR A 27 13.65 -36.33 23.74
CA TYR A 27 14.75 -36.49 24.69
C TYR A 27 15.01 -35.18 25.44
N LEU A 28 15.09 -35.23 26.77
CA LEU A 28 15.34 -34.04 27.59
C LEU A 28 16.81 -33.55 27.41
N PRO A 29 17.05 -32.29 27.00
CA PRO A 29 18.41 -31.78 26.76
C PRO A 29 19.32 -31.81 28.00
N LYS A 30 18.72 -31.79 29.20
CA LYS A 30 19.41 -31.85 30.50
C LYS A 30 19.55 -33.27 31.07
N ALA A 31 18.81 -34.24 30.53
CA ALA A 31 18.77 -35.63 30.97
C ALA A 31 18.44 -36.53 29.77
N LEU A 32 19.41 -36.72 28.87
CA LEU A 32 19.23 -37.44 27.60
C LEU A 32 18.85 -38.93 27.77
N ASN A 33 18.97 -39.48 28.98
CA ASN A 33 18.62 -40.85 29.30
C ASN A 33 17.13 -41.07 29.58
N THR A 34 16.31 -40.01 29.62
CA THR A 34 14.86 -40.11 29.82
C THR A 34 14.10 -39.77 28.54
N GLY A 35 14.04 -40.76 27.64
CA GLY A 35 13.22 -40.69 26.43
C GLY A 35 11.72 -40.76 26.74
N THR A 36 10.94 -39.92 26.07
CA THR A 36 9.47 -39.94 26.14
C THR A 36 8.86 -40.03 24.75
N LEU A 37 7.77 -40.79 24.63
CA LEU A 37 6.99 -40.94 23.42
C LEU A 37 5.81 -39.96 23.50
N ILE A 38 5.97 -38.76 22.95
CA ILE A 38 4.96 -37.69 23.02
C ILE A 38 4.32 -37.43 21.66
N ASP A 39 5.05 -37.71 20.58
CA ASP A 39 4.59 -37.46 19.22
C ASP A 39 3.95 -38.74 18.66
N ILE A 40 2.63 -38.71 18.54
CA ILE A 40 1.81 -39.86 18.16
C ILE A 40 1.35 -39.71 16.71
N ILE A 41 1.45 -40.79 15.92
CA ILE A 41 0.72 -40.94 14.66
C ILE A 41 -0.10 -42.22 14.76
N LEU A 42 -1.41 -42.08 14.58
CA LEU A 42 -2.38 -43.17 14.62
C LEU A 42 -2.89 -43.48 13.21
N THR A 43 -3.07 -44.74 12.89
CA THR A 43 -3.69 -45.18 11.63
C THR A 43 -4.45 -46.47 11.80
N ASN A 44 -5.53 -46.64 11.03
CA ASN A 44 -6.25 -47.90 10.91
C ASN A 44 -5.67 -48.85 9.85
N PHE A 45 -4.62 -48.44 9.13
CA PHE A 45 -3.95 -49.25 8.12
C PHE A 45 -2.42 -49.16 8.23
N PRO A 46 -1.81 -49.68 9.32
CA PRO A 46 -0.37 -49.54 9.57
C PRO A 46 0.49 -50.12 8.43
N SER A 47 0.01 -51.15 7.74
CA SER A 47 0.70 -51.74 6.57
C SER A 47 0.89 -50.78 5.39
N LYS A 48 0.10 -49.72 5.29
CA LYS A 48 0.25 -48.67 4.25
C LYS A 48 1.21 -47.56 4.66
N TYR A 49 1.90 -47.68 5.79
CA TYR A 49 2.82 -46.65 6.25
C TYR A 49 4.17 -47.25 6.65
N THR A 50 5.22 -46.49 6.39
CA THR A 50 6.57 -46.75 6.89
C THR A 50 7.00 -45.58 7.74
N SER A 51 7.33 -45.83 9.00
CA SER A 51 7.72 -44.80 9.96
C SER A 51 9.22 -44.84 10.24
N ALA A 52 9.78 -43.69 10.61
CA ALA A 52 11.13 -43.57 11.12
C ALA A 52 11.23 -42.40 12.10
N VAL A 53 11.95 -42.59 13.20
CA VAL A 53 12.30 -41.52 14.14
C VAL A 53 13.73 -41.09 13.86
N PHE A 54 13.90 -39.85 13.40
CA PHE A 54 15.19 -39.24 13.15
C PHE A 54 15.60 -38.42 14.37
N ASN A 55 16.44 -39.01 15.21
CA ASN A 55 17.05 -38.31 16.32
C ASN A 55 18.09 -37.29 15.80
N GLN A 56 17.69 -36.03 15.69
CA GLN A 56 18.51 -34.90 15.24
C GLN A 56 18.60 -33.83 16.33
N ASP A 57 19.70 -33.09 16.37
CA ASP A 57 19.97 -32.03 17.35
C ASP A 57 19.22 -30.70 17.11
N LEU A 58 18.11 -30.74 16.36
CA LEU A 58 17.34 -29.56 16.00
C LEU A 58 16.42 -29.09 17.13
N SER A 59 15.96 -30.00 17.99
CA SER A 59 14.99 -29.77 19.07
C SER A 59 15.16 -30.84 20.15
N ASP A 60 14.48 -30.68 21.30
CA ASP A 60 14.26 -31.78 22.24
C ASP A 60 13.30 -32.85 21.70
N HIS A 61 12.56 -32.54 20.64
CA HIS A 61 11.80 -33.51 19.84
C HIS A 61 12.63 -34.04 18.67
N CYS A 62 12.55 -35.36 18.47
CA CYS A 62 13.03 -36.05 17.28
C CYS A 62 12.17 -35.67 16.07
N LEU A 63 12.79 -35.59 14.91
CA LEU A 63 12.04 -35.48 13.67
C LEU A 63 11.42 -36.84 13.37
N ILE A 64 10.10 -36.93 13.40
CA ILE A 64 9.38 -38.12 12.99
C ILE A 64 9.01 -38.03 11.50
N ALA A 65 9.22 -39.11 10.75
CA ALA A 65 8.68 -39.24 9.41
C ALA A 65 7.76 -40.45 9.32
N CYS A 66 6.67 -40.27 8.59
CA CYS A 66 5.76 -41.33 8.23
C CYS A 66 5.50 -41.21 6.72
N ILE A 67 5.85 -42.26 5.99
CA ILE A 67 5.70 -42.34 4.54
C ILE A 67 4.50 -43.23 4.28
N ARG A 68 3.48 -42.70 3.60
CA ARG A 68 2.38 -43.51 3.10
C ARG A 68 2.81 -44.26 1.84
N ASN A 69 2.83 -45.58 1.92
CA ASN A 69 3.11 -46.48 0.81
C ASN A 69 1.94 -46.43 -0.19
N GLY A 70 2.22 -45.93 -1.39
CA GLY A 70 1.25 -45.77 -2.47
C GLY A 70 1.85 -45.01 -3.65
N SER A 71 1.09 -44.90 -4.73
CA SER A 71 1.50 -44.16 -5.93
C SER A 71 1.63 -42.67 -5.60
N ALA A 72 2.86 -42.18 -5.46
CA ALA A 72 3.11 -40.76 -5.26
C ALA A 72 2.57 -39.97 -6.47
N VAL A 73 1.63 -39.06 -6.23
CA VAL A 73 1.23 -38.07 -7.25
C VAL A 73 2.45 -37.18 -7.49
N LYS A 74 3.19 -37.45 -8.57
CA LYS A 74 4.32 -36.59 -8.98
C LYS A 74 3.75 -35.21 -9.26
N ARG A 75 4.07 -34.23 -8.42
CA ARG A 75 3.71 -32.83 -8.71
C ARG A 75 4.36 -32.46 -10.05
N PRO A 76 3.59 -32.03 -11.05
CA PRO A 76 4.15 -31.63 -12.32
C PRO A 76 5.16 -30.49 -12.09
N PRO A 77 6.24 -30.43 -12.88
CA PRO A 77 7.17 -29.32 -12.77
C PRO A 77 6.44 -28.00 -13.04
N LEU A 78 6.77 -26.95 -12.29
CA LEU A 78 6.22 -25.61 -12.56
C LEU A 78 6.78 -25.12 -13.90
N ILE A 79 5.90 -25.03 -14.90
CA ILE A 79 6.21 -24.51 -16.23
C ILE A 79 5.69 -23.08 -16.31
N THR A 80 6.57 -22.15 -16.65
CA THR A 80 6.20 -20.75 -16.90
C THR A 80 6.36 -20.43 -18.38
N VAL A 81 5.34 -19.84 -18.99
CA VAL A 81 5.40 -19.33 -20.37
C VAL A 81 5.82 -17.88 -20.33
N LYS A 82 6.87 -17.51 -21.07
CA LYS A 82 7.33 -16.12 -21.22
C LYS A 82 8.05 -15.93 -22.55
N ARG A 83 8.17 -14.69 -23.01
CA ARG A 83 8.96 -14.37 -24.21
C ARG A 83 10.43 -14.74 -24.03
N SER A 84 11.02 -15.36 -25.04
CA SER A 84 12.42 -15.76 -25.06
C SER A 84 13.28 -14.64 -25.60
N LEU A 85 14.05 -14.00 -24.71
CA LEU A 85 15.01 -12.95 -25.08
C LEU A 85 16.40 -13.49 -25.45
N LYS A 86 16.56 -14.81 -25.61
CA LYS A 86 17.88 -15.45 -25.80
C LYS A 86 18.57 -15.00 -27.09
N HIS A 87 17.79 -14.73 -28.14
CA HIS A 87 18.26 -14.33 -29.48
C HIS A 87 17.64 -12.99 -29.92
N PHE A 88 17.12 -12.21 -28.97
CA PHE A 88 16.47 -10.95 -29.28
C PHE A 88 17.53 -9.90 -29.65
N CYS A 89 17.43 -9.32 -30.84
CA CYS A 89 18.25 -8.21 -31.30
C CYS A 89 17.38 -6.95 -31.38
N GLU A 90 17.66 -5.96 -30.51
CA GLU A 90 16.88 -4.73 -30.42
C GLU A 90 16.83 -3.99 -31.76
N GLN A 91 17.97 -3.87 -32.44
CA GLN A 91 18.07 -3.11 -33.68
C GLN A 91 17.35 -3.78 -34.85
N ALA A 92 17.42 -5.11 -34.97
CA ALA A 92 16.68 -5.85 -35.99
C ALA A 92 15.17 -5.77 -35.76
N PHE A 93 14.72 -5.81 -34.50
CA PHE A 93 13.32 -5.60 -34.15
C PHE A 93 12.83 -4.21 -34.57
N LEU A 94 13.61 -3.15 -34.28
CA LEU A 94 13.26 -1.79 -34.65
C LEU A 94 13.24 -1.58 -36.17
N ILE A 95 14.18 -2.18 -36.92
CA ILE A 95 14.22 -2.10 -38.39
C ILE A 95 12.96 -2.74 -39.00
N ASP A 96 12.62 -3.97 -38.59
CA ASP A 96 11.42 -4.64 -39.08
C ASP A 96 10.15 -3.85 -38.75
N LEU A 97 10.09 -3.26 -37.55
CA LEU A 97 8.96 -2.45 -37.11
C LEU A 97 8.85 -1.12 -37.87
N ALA A 98 9.97 -0.48 -38.20
CA ALA A 98 9.99 0.72 -39.04
C ALA A 98 9.59 0.45 -40.49
N GLY A 99 9.74 -0.80 -40.96
CA GLY A 99 9.33 -1.23 -42.29
C GLY A 99 7.82 -1.41 -42.48
N VAL A 100 7.01 -1.32 -41.42
CA VAL A 100 5.54 -1.36 -41.50
C VAL A 100 5.02 -0.01 -42.00
N SER A 101 4.05 -0.05 -42.92
CA SER A 101 3.32 1.12 -43.43
C SER A 101 2.36 1.70 -42.38
N TRP A 102 2.90 2.28 -41.30
CA TRP A 102 2.10 2.84 -40.20
C TRP A 102 1.13 3.95 -40.61
N LYS A 103 1.39 4.63 -41.73
CA LYS A 103 0.50 5.67 -42.30
C LYS A 103 -0.86 5.12 -42.71
N ASP A 104 -0.97 3.82 -42.96
CA ASP A 104 -2.23 3.19 -43.36
C ASP A 104 -3.30 3.28 -42.25
N ILE A 105 -2.89 3.48 -40.99
CA ILE A 105 -3.82 3.73 -39.86
C ILE A 105 -4.67 4.97 -40.09
N ASP A 106 -4.13 6.02 -40.70
CA ASP A 106 -4.86 7.27 -40.95
C ASP A 106 -5.98 7.09 -41.99
N LEU A 107 -5.96 5.99 -42.75
CA LEU A 107 -6.95 5.65 -43.77
C LEU A 107 -8.09 4.78 -43.21
N ILE A 108 -7.96 4.25 -42.00
CA ILE A 108 -8.94 3.34 -41.40
C ILE A 108 -9.94 4.17 -40.58
N PRO A 109 -11.24 4.17 -40.92
CA PRO A 109 -12.23 5.02 -40.25
C PRO A 109 -12.69 4.47 -38.89
N SER A 110 -12.45 3.18 -38.63
CA SER A 110 -12.91 2.47 -37.44
C SER A 110 -11.79 2.37 -36.41
N VAL A 111 -12.09 2.69 -35.15
CA VAL A 111 -11.13 2.60 -34.04
C VAL A 111 -10.74 1.15 -33.78
N GLU A 112 -11.70 0.24 -33.85
CA GLU A 112 -11.45 -1.19 -33.62
C GLU A 112 -10.55 -1.77 -34.72
N ASP A 113 -10.81 -1.46 -35.99
CA ASP A 113 -10.01 -1.96 -37.10
C ASP A 113 -8.60 -1.35 -37.12
N SER A 114 -8.48 -0.07 -36.76
CA SER A 114 -7.19 0.61 -36.59
C SER A 114 -6.36 -0.02 -35.48
N TRP A 115 -7.01 -0.36 -34.35
CA TRP A 115 -6.37 -1.07 -33.25
C TRP A 115 -5.92 -2.47 -33.65
N ILE A 116 -6.78 -3.24 -34.32
CA ILE A 116 -6.48 -4.60 -34.77
C ILE A 116 -5.31 -4.59 -35.75
N PHE A 117 -5.28 -3.65 -36.70
CA PHE A 117 -4.15 -3.45 -37.61
C PHE A 117 -2.86 -3.22 -36.83
N PHE A 118 -2.86 -2.28 -35.89
CA PHE A 118 -1.69 -1.97 -35.07
C PHE A 118 -1.21 -3.19 -34.28
N LEU A 119 -2.14 -3.83 -33.55
CA LEU A 119 -1.85 -4.96 -32.67
C LEU A 119 -1.27 -6.13 -33.46
N ASN A 120 -1.87 -6.48 -34.59
CA ASN A 120 -1.43 -7.60 -35.42
C ASN A 120 -0.05 -7.34 -36.04
N ALA A 121 0.17 -6.15 -36.60
CA ALA A 121 1.48 -5.80 -37.17
C ALA A 121 2.58 -5.85 -36.10
N PHE A 122 2.32 -5.24 -34.94
CA PHE A 122 3.28 -5.21 -33.83
C PHE A 122 3.57 -6.60 -33.27
N LEU A 123 2.52 -7.39 -32.96
CA LEU A 123 2.69 -8.73 -32.39
C LEU A 123 3.32 -9.71 -33.38
N THR A 124 3.05 -9.59 -34.68
CA THR A 124 3.67 -10.44 -35.71
C THR A 124 5.20 -10.26 -35.69
N ILE A 125 5.66 -9.03 -35.71
CA ILE A 125 7.09 -8.70 -35.65
C ILE A 125 7.67 -9.08 -34.28
N LEU A 126 6.95 -8.78 -33.20
CA LEU A 126 7.41 -9.13 -31.87
C LEU A 126 7.54 -10.65 -31.68
N ASN A 127 6.63 -11.46 -32.23
CA ASN A 127 6.68 -12.91 -32.15
C ASN A 127 7.81 -13.49 -33.00
N LYS A 128 8.19 -12.84 -34.12
CA LYS A 128 9.38 -13.18 -34.90
C LYS A 128 10.67 -13.01 -34.07
N HIS A 129 10.80 -11.89 -33.34
CA HIS A 129 12.03 -11.54 -32.60
C HIS A 129 12.09 -12.08 -31.17
N ALA A 130 10.95 -12.21 -30.50
CA ALA A 130 10.84 -12.62 -29.09
C ALA A 130 9.62 -13.55 -28.86
N PRO A 131 9.67 -14.80 -29.38
CA PRO A 131 8.57 -15.75 -29.28
C PRO A 131 8.34 -16.25 -27.85
N PHE A 132 7.11 -16.63 -27.53
CA PHE A 132 6.79 -17.31 -26.27
C PHE A 132 7.43 -18.71 -26.21
N LYS A 133 8.12 -19.01 -25.11
CA LYS A 133 8.67 -20.34 -24.82
C LYS A 133 8.30 -20.80 -23.42
N LYS A 134 8.17 -22.11 -23.24
CA LYS A 134 7.94 -22.77 -21.95
C LYS A 134 9.28 -22.92 -21.22
N PHE A 135 9.37 -22.42 -19.99
CA PHE A 135 10.53 -22.56 -19.12
C PHE A 135 10.18 -23.41 -17.91
N ARG A 136 10.99 -24.43 -17.62
CA ARG A 136 10.86 -25.23 -16.40
C ARG A 136 11.57 -24.53 -15.25
N THR A 137 10.82 -24.20 -14.20
CA THR A 137 11.39 -23.64 -12.97
C THR A 137 12.05 -24.78 -12.18
N ARG A 138 13.37 -24.70 -11.97
CA ARG A 138 14.11 -25.64 -11.12
C ARG A 138 13.96 -25.21 -9.65
N ASN A 139 13.62 -26.15 -8.76
CA ASN A 139 13.73 -25.91 -7.32
C ASN A 139 15.19 -25.61 -6.99
N ARG A 140 15.46 -24.39 -6.52
CA ARG A 140 16.82 -23.99 -6.14
C ARG A 140 17.11 -24.58 -4.75
N TYR A 141 18.08 -25.47 -4.68
CA TYR A 141 18.83 -25.69 -3.44
C TYR A 141 19.39 -24.34 -2.97
N SER A 142 19.49 -24.15 -1.65
CA SER A 142 20.10 -22.94 -1.07
C SER A 142 21.48 -22.72 -1.71
N PRO A 143 21.68 -21.66 -2.52
CA PRO A 143 22.87 -21.53 -3.37
C PRO A 143 24.18 -21.33 -2.58
N TRP A 144 24.08 -21.09 -1.27
CA TRP A 144 25.20 -20.94 -0.35
C TRP A 144 25.56 -22.24 0.38
N PHE A 145 24.84 -23.34 0.16
CA PHE A 145 25.09 -24.63 0.82
C PHE A 145 26.09 -25.46 0.01
N SER A 146 27.31 -25.61 0.53
CA SER A 146 28.42 -26.29 -0.16
C SER A 146 28.56 -27.77 0.24
N PRO A 147 29.30 -28.58 -0.56
CA PRO A 147 29.71 -29.93 -0.17
C PRO A 147 30.43 -29.97 1.20
N ASP A 148 31.28 -28.99 1.50
CA ASP A 148 31.99 -28.91 2.79
C ASP A 148 31.03 -28.79 3.99
N LEU A 149 29.95 -28.00 3.83
CA LEU A 149 28.91 -27.92 4.86
C LEU A 149 28.18 -29.25 5.02
N THR A 150 28.04 -30.01 3.93
CA THR A 150 27.47 -31.36 3.97
C THR A 150 28.36 -32.29 4.77
N ALA A 151 29.67 -32.28 4.53
CA ALA A 151 30.65 -33.08 5.29
C ALA A 151 30.67 -32.71 6.77
N LEU A 152 30.63 -31.41 7.11
CA LEU A 152 30.54 -30.95 8.50
C LEU A 152 29.24 -31.39 9.18
N ASN A 153 28.11 -31.34 8.47
CA ASN A 153 26.83 -31.82 8.99
C ASN A 153 26.86 -33.34 9.24
N GLN A 154 27.46 -34.10 8.32
CA GLN A 154 27.64 -35.54 8.47
C GLN A 154 28.53 -35.88 9.67
N HIS A 155 29.69 -35.22 9.81
CA HIS A 155 30.59 -35.40 10.94
C HIS A 155 29.91 -35.09 12.29
N LYS A 156 29.18 -33.97 12.36
CA LYS A 156 28.35 -33.61 13.52
C LYS A 156 27.33 -34.71 13.85
N ASN A 157 26.63 -35.25 12.85
CA ASN A 157 25.63 -36.31 13.04
C ASN A 157 26.26 -37.64 13.48
N ILE A 158 27.46 -37.97 13.01
CA ILE A 158 28.23 -39.14 13.45
C ILE A 158 28.57 -39.00 14.94
N LEU A 159 29.13 -37.86 15.35
CA LEU A 159 29.46 -37.59 16.75
C LEU A 159 28.22 -37.56 17.65
N TRP A 160 27.08 -37.06 17.15
CA TRP A 160 25.80 -37.13 17.86
C TRP A 160 25.39 -38.57 18.15
N ARG A 161 25.43 -39.44 17.14
CA ARG A 161 25.11 -40.87 17.30
C ARG A 161 26.08 -41.57 18.26
N SER A 162 27.38 -41.27 18.16
CA SER A 162 28.39 -41.79 19.08
C SER A 162 28.14 -41.35 20.52
N ALA A 163 27.84 -40.08 20.74
CA ALA A 163 27.57 -39.53 22.07
C ALA A 163 26.30 -40.11 22.71
N LEU A 164 25.27 -40.40 21.90
CA LEU A 164 24.07 -41.10 22.35
C LEU A 164 24.34 -42.57 22.71
N ALA A 165 25.17 -43.25 21.93
CA ALA A 165 25.50 -44.65 22.15
C ALA A 165 26.42 -44.87 23.36
N SER A 166 27.42 -43.99 23.55
CA SER A 166 28.40 -44.12 24.63
C SER A 166 27.96 -43.51 25.95
N ASN A 167 27.01 -42.56 25.92
CA ASN A 167 26.58 -41.76 27.07
C ASN A 167 27.76 -41.12 27.87
N SER A 168 28.87 -40.83 27.19
CA SER A 168 30.08 -40.28 27.78
C SER A 168 30.08 -38.74 27.76
N PRO A 169 30.47 -38.06 28.86
CA PRO A 169 30.65 -36.61 28.87
C PRO A 169 31.63 -36.10 27.80
N ARG A 170 32.67 -36.89 27.50
CA ARG A 170 33.69 -36.57 26.48
C ARG A 170 33.10 -36.53 25.08
N ASP A 171 32.33 -37.54 24.70
CA ASP A 171 31.73 -37.62 23.36
C ASP A 171 30.65 -36.54 23.18
N MET A 172 29.93 -36.22 24.26
CA MET A 172 28.99 -35.11 24.29
C MET A 172 29.69 -33.76 24.09
N GLN A 173 30.90 -33.57 24.63
CA GLN A 173 31.71 -32.38 24.39
C GLN A 173 32.18 -32.31 22.93
N LEU A 174 32.71 -33.40 22.37
CA LEU A 174 33.13 -33.46 20.96
C LEU A 174 31.97 -33.14 20.01
N PHE A 175 30.77 -33.67 20.29
CA PHE A 175 29.56 -33.31 19.56
C PHE A 175 29.24 -31.79 19.67
N ARG A 176 29.30 -31.20 20.87
CA ARG A 176 29.04 -29.77 21.07
C ARG A 176 30.01 -28.89 20.28
N GLU A 177 31.29 -29.25 20.26
CA GLU A 177 32.32 -28.57 19.48
C GLU A 177 32.03 -28.66 17.97
N ALA A 178 31.76 -29.87 17.46
CA ALA A 178 31.41 -30.08 16.05
C ALA A 178 30.12 -29.35 15.65
N ARG A 179 29.10 -29.33 16.51
CA ARG A 179 27.85 -28.57 16.29
C ARG A 179 28.11 -27.07 16.24
N ASN A 180 28.92 -26.53 17.15
CA ASN A 180 29.27 -25.12 17.18
C ASN A 180 30.06 -24.73 15.92
N HIS A 181 31.02 -25.55 15.51
CA HIS A 181 31.79 -25.38 14.29
C HIS A 181 30.89 -25.41 13.04
N TYR A 182 30.03 -26.42 12.90
CA TYR A 182 29.05 -26.50 11.81
C TYR A 182 28.13 -25.26 11.78
N THR A 183 27.59 -24.85 12.93
CA THR A 183 26.72 -23.68 13.04
C THR A 183 27.43 -22.40 12.61
N GLN A 184 28.69 -22.22 13.00
CA GLN A 184 29.52 -21.09 12.59
C GLN A 184 29.80 -21.11 11.08
N ALA A 185 30.15 -22.28 10.53
CA ALA A 185 30.39 -22.46 9.10
C ALA A 185 29.15 -22.13 8.26
N VAL A 186 27.97 -22.62 8.66
CA VAL A 186 26.69 -22.29 8.00
C VAL A 186 26.41 -20.80 8.04
N ARG A 187 26.59 -20.15 9.21
CA ARG A 187 26.40 -18.69 9.36
C ARG A 187 27.37 -17.91 8.47
N LYS A 188 28.64 -18.32 8.40
CA LYS A 188 29.68 -17.68 7.59
C LYS A 188 29.41 -17.84 6.10
N ALA A 189 29.04 -19.04 5.64
CA ALA A 189 28.71 -19.30 4.24
C ALA A 189 27.52 -18.48 3.77
N LYS A 190 26.42 -18.50 4.53
CA LYS A 190 25.23 -17.68 4.25
C LYS A 190 25.56 -16.18 4.24
N ALA A 191 26.29 -15.69 5.25
CA ALA A 191 26.68 -14.29 5.32
C ALA A 191 27.56 -13.86 4.15
N SER A 192 28.56 -14.67 3.79
CA SER A 192 29.49 -14.37 2.69
C SER A 192 28.78 -14.32 1.34
N PHE A 193 27.90 -15.29 1.08
CA PHE A 193 27.09 -15.33 -0.14
C PHE A 193 26.24 -14.06 -0.32
N PHE A 194 25.47 -13.68 0.70
CA PHE A 194 24.63 -12.49 0.62
C PHE A 194 25.46 -11.20 0.57
N LYS A 195 26.57 -11.13 1.31
CA LYS A 195 27.47 -9.98 1.29
C LYS A 195 28.07 -9.76 -0.10
N GLN A 196 28.48 -10.84 -0.79
CA GLN A 196 28.95 -10.78 -2.17
C GLN A 196 27.82 -10.37 -3.13
N LYS A 197 26.61 -10.92 -2.95
CA LYS A 197 25.44 -10.54 -3.75
C LYS A 197 25.11 -9.05 -3.60
N PHE A 198 25.14 -8.50 -2.38
CA PHE A 198 24.97 -7.07 -2.14
C PHE A 198 26.11 -6.23 -2.69
N ALA A 199 27.36 -6.70 -2.64
CA ALA A 199 28.48 -6.02 -3.27
C ALA A 199 28.31 -5.94 -4.80
N SER A 200 27.75 -6.98 -5.42
CA SER A 200 27.46 -7.01 -6.86
C SER A 200 26.22 -6.21 -7.29
N CYS A 201 25.44 -5.68 -6.34
CA CYS A 201 24.18 -4.99 -6.68
C CYS A 201 24.39 -3.60 -7.31
N ASN A 202 25.57 -2.97 -7.19
CA ASN A 202 25.87 -1.63 -7.72
C ASN A 202 24.70 -0.62 -7.50
N THR A 203 24.47 0.31 -8.42
CA THR A 203 23.33 1.23 -8.45
C THR A 203 22.00 0.55 -8.84
N ASN A 204 21.96 -0.77 -9.03
CA ASN A 204 20.77 -1.49 -9.47
C ASN A 204 19.82 -1.80 -8.29
N SER A 205 18.90 -0.86 -8.03
CA SER A 205 17.86 -0.95 -6.99
C SER A 205 17.03 -2.24 -7.07
N LYS A 206 16.69 -2.72 -8.28
CA LYS A 206 15.88 -3.94 -8.44
C LYS A 206 16.61 -5.18 -7.92
N LYS A 207 17.85 -5.40 -8.36
CA LYS A 207 18.68 -6.52 -7.89
C LYS A 207 18.90 -6.48 -6.38
N PHE A 208 19.05 -5.26 -5.82
CA PHE A 208 19.15 -5.06 -4.38
C PHE A 208 17.90 -5.57 -3.66
N TRP A 209 16.70 -5.13 -4.07
CA TRP A 209 15.44 -5.53 -3.44
C TRP A 209 15.10 -7.00 -3.66
N ASP A 210 15.41 -7.57 -4.83
CA ASP A 210 15.25 -9.01 -5.08
C ASP A 210 16.15 -9.83 -4.14
N THR A 211 17.34 -9.31 -3.82
CA THR A 211 18.23 -9.92 -2.83
C THR A 211 17.63 -9.86 -1.43
N VAL A 212 17.13 -8.70 -0.99
CA VAL A 212 16.45 -8.56 0.30
C VAL A 212 15.24 -9.48 0.40
N LYS A 213 14.37 -9.50 -0.62
CA LYS A 213 13.19 -10.38 -0.69
C LYS A 213 13.59 -11.86 -0.61
N SER A 214 14.68 -12.27 -1.26
CA SER A 214 15.18 -13.65 -1.16
C SER A 214 15.67 -14.06 0.23
N MET A 215 15.88 -13.09 1.13
CA MET A 215 16.22 -13.33 2.53
C MET A 215 14.99 -13.35 3.46
N GLU A 216 13.88 -12.74 3.02
CA GLU A 216 12.61 -12.80 3.74
C GLU A 216 11.94 -14.13 3.40
N ASN A 217 11.75 -15.01 4.39
CA ASN A 217 10.97 -16.26 4.26
C ASN A 217 9.47 -15.96 4.13
N LYS A 218 9.08 -15.04 3.25
CA LYS A 218 7.68 -14.80 2.93
C LYS A 218 7.34 -15.66 1.72
N ASN A 219 6.50 -16.67 1.95
CA ASN A 219 5.60 -17.12 0.90
C ASN A 219 4.89 -15.85 0.39
N THR A 220 5.16 -15.48 -0.85
CA THR A 220 4.76 -14.22 -1.44
C THR A 220 3.25 -14.01 -1.30
N SER A 221 2.85 -12.88 -0.70
CA SER A 221 1.46 -12.46 -0.44
C SER A 221 0.61 -12.19 -1.69
N SER A 222 1.09 -12.61 -2.86
CA SER A 222 0.41 -12.50 -4.16
C SER A 222 -0.04 -13.85 -4.69
N GLN A 223 0.16 -14.92 -3.93
CA GLN A 223 -0.42 -16.22 -4.26
C GLN A 223 -1.86 -16.23 -3.78
N LEU A 224 -2.77 -16.71 -4.63
CA LEU A 224 -4.12 -17.00 -4.20
C LEU A 224 -4.09 -17.90 -2.96
N PRO A 225 -5.08 -17.77 -2.07
CA PRO A 225 -5.13 -18.64 -0.92
C PRO A 225 -5.22 -20.09 -1.39
N THR A 226 -4.50 -20.98 -0.70
CA THR A 226 -4.53 -22.43 -0.98
C THR A 226 -5.92 -23.03 -0.81
N ALA A 227 -6.80 -22.32 -0.10
CA ALA A 227 -8.20 -22.68 0.07
C ALA A 227 -9.09 -21.44 0.15
N LEU A 228 -10.35 -21.55 -0.25
CA LEU A 228 -11.33 -20.47 -0.15
C LEU A 228 -12.62 -20.99 0.46
N LYS A 229 -13.24 -20.21 1.36
CA LYS A 229 -14.55 -20.52 1.91
C LYS A 229 -15.64 -20.03 0.96
N ILE A 230 -16.50 -20.93 0.52
CA ILE A 230 -17.67 -20.65 -0.33
C ILE A 230 -18.90 -21.15 0.42
N GLY A 231 -19.67 -20.22 0.98
CA GLY A 231 -20.78 -20.54 1.90
C GLY A 231 -20.27 -21.32 3.11
N ASN A 232 -20.76 -22.55 3.30
CA ASN A 232 -20.36 -23.43 4.40
C ASN A 232 -19.25 -24.42 4.01
N THR A 233 -18.76 -24.39 2.77
CA THR A 233 -17.74 -25.33 2.26
C THR A 233 -16.40 -24.64 2.03
N VAL A 234 -15.31 -25.40 2.09
CA VAL A 234 -13.95 -24.90 1.79
C VAL A 234 -13.43 -25.68 0.58
N THR A 235 -13.05 -24.97 -0.48
CA THR A 235 -12.46 -25.57 -1.68
C THR A 235 -10.96 -25.31 -1.73
N THR A 236 -10.20 -26.25 -2.29
CA THR A 236 -8.76 -26.15 -2.57
C THR A 236 -8.46 -26.18 -4.06
N ASP A 237 -9.48 -26.34 -4.91
CA ASP A 237 -9.33 -26.38 -6.36
C ASP A 237 -9.10 -24.97 -6.92
N THR A 238 -7.95 -24.76 -7.59
CA THR A 238 -7.54 -23.43 -8.04
C THR A 238 -8.49 -22.83 -9.08
N SER A 239 -9.04 -23.65 -9.98
CA SER A 239 -10.01 -23.19 -11.00
C SER A 239 -11.30 -22.69 -10.35
N THR A 240 -11.83 -23.45 -9.39
CA THR A 240 -13.01 -23.04 -8.62
C THR A 240 -12.75 -21.76 -7.82
N ILE A 241 -11.55 -21.63 -7.23
CA ILE A 241 -11.17 -20.44 -6.46
C ILE A 241 -11.16 -19.18 -7.35
N ILE A 242 -10.51 -19.23 -8.52
CA ILE A 242 -10.44 -18.06 -9.42
C ILE A 242 -11.81 -17.65 -9.96
N GLU A 243 -12.69 -18.62 -10.27
CA GLU A 243 -14.07 -18.34 -10.70
C GLU A 243 -14.89 -17.67 -9.59
N ASN A 244 -14.76 -18.15 -8.34
CA ASN A 244 -15.46 -17.55 -7.20
C ASN A 244 -14.96 -16.14 -6.91
N PHE A 245 -13.66 -15.89 -7.01
CA PHE A 245 -13.15 -14.52 -6.93
C PHE A 245 -13.69 -13.65 -8.04
N ASN A 246 -13.75 -14.16 -9.28
CA ASN A 246 -14.27 -13.38 -10.39
C ASN A 246 -15.74 -13.01 -10.19
N LYS A 247 -16.56 -13.98 -9.80
CA LYS A 247 -17.97 -13.75 -9.43
C LYS A 247 -18.08 -12.74 -8.30
N HIS A 248 -17.34 -12.93 -7.20
CA HIS A 248 -17.37 -12.05 -6.04
C HIS A 248 -17.06 -10.59 -6.38
N PHE A 249 -16.03 -10.36 -7.21
CA PHE A 249 -15.63 -9.02 -7.63
C PHE A 249 -16.57 -8.41 -8.67
N SER A 250 -17.10 -9.20 -9.60
CA SER A 250 -18.09 -8.70 -10.58
C SER A 250 -19.40 -8.25 -9.91
N THR A 251 -19.87 -9.00 -8.90
CA THR A 251 -21.12 -8.67 -8.18
C THR A 251 -20.93 -7.61 -7.10
N ALA A 252 -19.69 -7.24 -6.79
CA ALA A 252 -19.36 -6.30 -5.71
C ALA A 252 -20.05 -4.95 -5.87
N GLY A 253 -20.19 -4.45 -7.09
CA GLY A 253 -20.85 -3.17 -7.36
C GLY A 253 -22.33 -3.18 -7.05
N HIS A 254 -23.01 -4.33 -7.16
CA HIS A 254 -24.45 -4.46 -6.90
C HIS A 254 -24.79 -4.54 -5.40
N ALA A 255 -23.81 -4.37 -4.51
CA ALA A 255 -24.01 -4.45 -3.07
C ALA A 255 -25.09 -3.47 -2.55
N PHE A 256 -25.19 -2.27 -3.14
CA PHE A 256 -26.23 -1.30 -2.78
C PHE A 256 -27.63 -1.84 -3.07
N HIS A 257 -27.89 -2.31 -4.29
CA HIS A 257 -29.19 -2.88 -4.68
C HIS A 257 -29.56 -4.13 -3.87
N LEU A 258 -28.57 -4.95 -3.51
CA LEU A 258 -28.78 -6.12 -2.66
C LEU A 258 -29.15 -5.75 -1.21
N ALA A 259 -28.61 -4.65 -0.69
CA ALA A 259 -28.90 -4.15 0.65
C ALA A 259 -30.17 -3.30 0.73
N THR A 260 -30.61 -2.73 -0.40
CA THR A 260 -31.80 -1.85 -0.49
C THR A 260 -32.72 -2.25 -1.65
N PRO A 261 -33.57 -3.27 -1.45
CA PRO A 261 -34.51 -3.70 -2.50
C PRO A 261 -35.72 -2.75 -2.65
N THR A 262 -35.63 -1.79 -3.61
CA THR A 262 -36.71 -1.03 -4.31
C THR A 262 -37.61 -0.04 -3.53
N PRO A 263 -38.29 0.96 -4.18
CA PRO A 263 -38.48 1.19 -5.62
C PRO A 263 -37.76 2.39 -6.23
N ASP A 264 -37.61 2.29 -7.56
CA ASP A 264 -37.26 3.34 -8.51
C ASP A 264 -38.11 4.59 -8.32
N ASN A 265 -37.61 5.54 -7.54
CA ASN A 265 -37.96 6.95 -7.61
C ASN A 265 -36.77 7.77 -7.12
N SER A 266 -35.61 7.59 -7.77
CA SER A 266 -34.57 8.62 -7.68
C SER A 266 -34.99 9.73 -8.63
N THR A 267 -35.71 10.72 -8.09
CA THR A 267 -35.78 12.05 -8.70
C THR A 267 -34.38 12.45 -9.10
N ALA A 268 -34.23 12.83 -10.37
CA ALA A 268 -33.00 13.42 -10.90
C ALA A 268 -32.42 14.43 -9.90
N PRO A 269 -31.08 14.56 -9.80
CA PRO A 269 -30.47 15.54 -8.91
C PRO A 269 -31.10 16.91 -9.20
N PRO A 270 -31.37 17.73 -8.16
CA PRO A 270 -32.00 19.03 -8.36
C PRO A 270 -31.16 19.81 -9.38
N THR A 271 -31.78 20.14 -10.50
CA THR A 271 -31.21 20.99 -11.54
C THR A 271 -31.05 22.39 -10.95
N ALA A 272 -29.95 22.60 -10.23
CA ALA A 272 -29.56 23.95 -9.83
C ALA A 272 -29.35 24.75 -11.12
N THR A 273 -29.99 25.91 -11.18
CA THR A 273 -29.86 26.89 -12.27
C THR A 273 -28.39 27.08 -12.64
N ARG A 274 -28.04 26.68 -13.86
CA ARG A 274 -26.67 26.70 -14.42
C ARG A 274 -26.06 28.09 -14.28
N PRO A 275 -25.04 28.30 -13.43
CA PRO A 275 -24.04 29.29 -13.75
C PRO A 275 -23.39 28.86 -15.06
N SER A 276 -22.94 29.79 -15.90
CA SER A 276 -22.21 29.49 -17.13
C SER A 276 -20.88 28.79 -16.78
N LEU A 277 -20.93 27.48 -16.56
CA LEU A 277 -19.75 26.65 -16.37
C LEU A 277 -18.98 26.61 -17.69
N PRO A 278 -17.65 26.62 -17.63
CA PRO A 278 -16.80 26.58 -18.81
C PRO A 278 -17.01 25.26 -19.53
N HIS A 279 -17.28 25.32 -20.84
CA HIS A 279 -17.49 24.14 -21.67
C HIS A 279 -16.17 23.38 -21.89
N PHE A 280 -16.19 22.05 -21.77
CA PHE A 280 -15.03 21.18 -22.02
C PHE A 280 -15.25 20.23 -23.20
N SER A 281 -14.28 20.19 -24.10
CA SER A 281 -14.17 19.19 -25.16
C SER A 281 -12.74 18.67 -25.23
N PHE A 282 -12.56 17.42 -25.66
CA PHE A 282 -11.23 16.88 -25.89
C PHE A 282 -10.51 17.66 -26.99
N SER A 283 -9.26 17.99 -26.71
CA SER A 283 -8.33 18.55 -27.68
C SER A 283 -7.49 17.44 -28.31
N GLN A 284 -7.03 17.68 -29.54
CA GLN A 284 -6.16 16.76 -30.26
C GLN A 284 -4.89 16.46 -29.46
N ILE A 285 -4.54 15.18 -29.37
CA ILE A 285 -3.31 14.70 -28.74
C ILE A 285 -2.15 14.86 -29.72
N HIS A 286 -1.04 15.39 -29.22
CA HIS A 286 0.20 15.53 -29.98
C HIS A 286 1.11 14.31 -29.82
N SER A 287 1.81 13.94 -30.90
CA SER A 287 2.72 12.79 -30.92
C SER A 287 3.87 12.91 -29.91
N ALA A 288 4.29 14.13 -29.56
CA ALA A 288 5.33 14.36 -28.55
C ALA A 288 4.87 13.96 -27.13
N ASP A 289 3.59 14.17 -26.79
CA ASP A 289 3.04 13.76 -25.50
C ASP A 289 2.96 12.22 -25.40
N VAL A 290 2.52 11.56 -26.48
CA VAL A 290 2.47 10.09 -26.54
C VAL A 290 3.87 9.48 -26.47
N LEU A 291 4.82 10.03 -27.23
CA LEU A 291 6.22 9.60 -27.20
C LEU A 291 6.79 9.67 -25.78
N LYS A 292 6.57 10.78 -25.09
CA LYS A 292 7.03 10.99 -23.72
C LYS A 292 6.43 9.95 -22.75
N GLU A 293 5.13 9.65 -22.87
CA GLU A 293 4.50 8.62 -22.04
C GLU A 293 5.06 7.21 -22.33
N LEU A 294 5.26 6.86 -23.60
CA LEU A 294 5.86 5.59 -24.01
C LEU A 294 7.29 5.43 -23.47
N GLN A 295 8.10 6.48 -23.56
CA GLN A 295 9.46 6.51 -23.01
C GLN A 295 9.46 6.41 -21.47
N ASN A 296 8.41 6.86 -20.79
CA ASN A 296 8.26 6.80 -19.33
C ASN A 296 7.65 5.49 -18.81
N LEU A 297 7.26 4.57 -19.70
CA LEU A 297 6.74 3.26 -19.30
C LEU A 297 7.74 2.53 -18.38
N ASP A 298 7.20 1.82 -17.39
CA ASP A 298 7.96 0.88 -16.58
C ASP A 298 8.06 -0.47 -17.33
N PRO A 299 9.24 -0.83 -17.84
CA PRO A 299 9.41 -2.02 -18.67
C PRO A 299 9.20 -3.34 -17.90
N TYR A 300 9.08 -3.29 -16.57
CA TYR A 300 8.93 -4.47 -15.72
C TYR A 300 7.49 -4.75 -15.30
N LYS A 301 6.53 -3.90 -15.67
CA LYS A 301 5.11 -4.17 -15.46
C LYS A 301 4.64 -5.30 -16.36
N SER A 302 3.62 -6.03 -15.88
CA SER A 302 2.99 -7.11 -16.64
C SER A 302 2.18 -6.55 -17.82
N ALA A 303 2.19 -7.27 -18.94
CA ALA A 303 1.25 -7.05 -20.03
C ALA A 303 -0.21 -7.30 -19.60
N GLY A 304 -1.14 -6.65 -20.31
CA GLY A 304 -2.57 -6.90 -20.19
C GLY A 304 -2.99 -8.22 -20.85
N LEU A 305 -4.28 -8.35 -21.15
CA LEU A 305 -4.81 -9.49 -21.92
C LEU A 305 -4.40 -9.45 -23.40
N ASP A 306 -3.99 -8.27 -23.89
CA ASP A 306 -3.45 -7.99 -25.23
C ASP A 306 -2.03 -8.55 -25.49
N ASN A 307 -1.34 -9.03 -24.44
CA ASN A 307 0.04 -9.54 -24.51
C ASN A 307 1.08 -8.56 -25.08
N LEU A 308 0.82 -7.25 -24.99
CA LEU A 308 1.78 -6.20 -25.30
C LEU A 308 2.61 -5.84 -24.06
N ASP A 309 3.87 -6.30 -24.03
CA ASP A 309 4.77 -6.00 -22.93
C ASP A 309 5.27 -4.54 -23.00
N PRO A 310 5.22 -3.77 -21.88
CA PRO A 310 5.68 -2.38 -21.83
C PRO A 310 7.14 -2.19 -22.25
N PHE A 311 7.98 -3.22 -22.10
CA PHE A 311 9.37 -3.19 -22.53
C PHE A 311 9.52 -2.92 -24.03
N PHE A 312 8.76 -3.61 -24.88
CA PHE A 312 8.90 -3.45 -26.34
C PHE A 312 8.25 -2.16 -26.83
N LEU A 313 7.16 -1.71 -26.21
CA LEU A 313 6.54 -0.42 -26.50
C LEU A 313 7.50 0.73 -26.17
N LYS A 314 8.18 0.67 -25.03
CA LYS A 314 9.20 1.64 -24.65
C LYS A 314 10.40 1.64 -25.60
N LEU A 315 10.87 0.45 -25.97
CA LEU A 315 12.01 0.29 -26.87
C LEU A 315 11.71 0.87 -28.27
N SER A 316 10.48 0.71 -28.75
CA SER A 316 10.03 1.15 -30.07
C SER A 316 9.32 2.50 -30.09
N ALA A 317 9.35 3.26 -28.99
CA ALA A 317 8.53 4.45 -28.79
C ALA A 317 8.62 5.47 -29.94
N GLU A 318 9.83 5.73 -30.45
CA GLU A 318 10.08 6.65 -31.57
C GLU A 318 9.36 6.25 -32.87
N ILE A 319 9.14 4.95 -33.08
CA ILE A 319 8.49 4.42 -34.29
C ILE A 319 6.97 4.42 -34.12
N VAL A 320 6.49 3.98 -32.95
CA VAL A 320 5.05 3.73 -32.73
C VAL A 320 4.28 4.92 -32.17
N ALA A 321 4.95 5.98 -31.70
CA ALA A 321 4.27 7.13 -31.10
C ALA A 321 3.27 7.79 -32.06
N THR A 322 3.66 8.02 -33.32
CA THR A 322 2.79 8.66 -34.32
C THR A 322 1.55 7.82 -34.65
N PRO A 323 1.65 6.52 -35.05
CA PRO A 323 0.46 5.72 -35.33
C PRO A 323 -0.46 5.54 -34.11
N ILE A 324 0.10 5.43 -32.89
CA ILE A 324 -0.71 5.38 -31.66
C ILE A 324 -1.44 6.71 -31.44
N THR A 325 -0.82 7.84 -31.77
CA THR A 325 -1.44 9.16 -31.67
C THR A 325 -2.61 9.32 -32.63
N SER A 326 -2.48 8.85 -33.87
CA SER A 326 -3.58 8.81 -34.84
C SER A 326 -4.76 8.00 -34.31
N LEU A 327 -4.50 6.81 -33.75
CA LEU A 327 -5.54 5.97 -33.14
C LEU A 327 -6.25 6.67 -31.96
N PHE A 328 -5.51 7.37 -31.10
CA PHE A 328 -6.10 8.10 -29.97
C PHE A 328 -6.98 9.28 -30.43
N ASN A 329 -6.53 10.02 -31.45
CA ASN A 329 -7.32 11.12 -32.00
C ASN A 329 -8.56 10.62 -32.73
N LEU A 330 -8.47 9.49 -33.44
CA LEU A 330 -9.63 8.84 -34.04
C LEU A 330 -10.66 8.46 -32.96
N SER A 331 -10.21 7.93 -31.82
CA SER A 331 -11.06 7.64 -30.67
C SER A 331 -11.79 8.87 -30.10
N PHE A 332 -11.15 10.04 -30.08
CA PHE A 332 -11.80 11.29 -29.66
C PHE A 332 -12.86 11.78 -30.65
N VAL A 333 -12.60 11.63 -31.96
CA VAL A 333 -13.52 12.07 -33.01
C VAL A 333 -14.74 11.15 -33.09
N SER A 334 -14.56 9.84 -32.95
CA SER A 334 -15.65 8.86 -33.04
C SER A 334 -16.33 8.55 -31.71
N SER A 335 -15.75 9.00 -30.58
CA SER A 335 -16.18 8.63 -29.23
C SER A 335 -16.16 7.10 -28.96
N GLU A 336 -15.28 6.36 -29.65
CA GLU A 336 -15.14 4.91 -29.53
C GLU A 336 -13.82 4.48 -28.91
N ILE A 337 -13.81 3.35 -28.20
CA ILE A 337 -12.61 2.77 -27.58
C ILE A 337 -12.49 1.29 -27.97
N PRO A 338 -11.28 0.80 -28.30
CA PRO A 338 -11.07 -0.60 -28.64
C PRO A 338 -11.58 -1.57 -27.57
N LYS A 339 -12.18 -2.69 -27.98
CA LYS A 339 -12.73 -3.70 -27.06
C LYS A 339 -11.68 -4.27 -26.11
N ASP A 340 -10.47 -4.51 -26.62
CA ASP A 340 -9.35 -5.02 -25.80
C ASP A 340 -9.01 -4.10 -24.63
N TRP A 341 -9.16 -2.78 -24.80
CA TRP A 341 -8.86 -1.79 -23.77
C TRP A 341 -9.92 -1.75 -22.66
N LYS A 342 -11.09 -2.36 -22.91
CA LYS A 342 -12.17 -2.54 -21.93
C LYS A 342 -12.07 -3.85 -21.14
N ALA A 343 -11.07 -4.69 -21.44
CA ALA A 343 -10.84 -5.97 -20.79
C ALA A 343 -9.71 -5.89 -19.74
N ALA A 344 -9.95 -6.43 -18.54
CA ALA A 344 -8.99 -6.40 -17.44
C ALA A 344 -8.64 -7.80 -16.90
N ALA A 345 -7.35 -8.05 -16.64
CA ALA A 345 -6.93 -9.19 -15.83
C ALA A 345 -6.86 -8.79 -14.35
N VAL A 346 -7.68 -9.40 -13.49
CA VAL A 346 -7.80 -9.08 -12.06
C VAL A 346 -6.92 -10.01 -11.22
N ILE A 347 -6.15 -9.42 -10.31
CA ILE A 347 -5.37 -10.15 -9.30
C ILE A 347 -5.97 -9.88 -7.92
N PRO A 348 -6.46 -10.91 -7.19
CA PRO A 348 -6.90 -10.77 -5.81
C PRO A 348 -5.71 -10.44 -4.89
N LEU A 349 -5.71 -9.25 -4.29
CA LEU A 349 -4.68 -8.82 -3.35
C LEU A 349 -5.19 -8.87 -1.91
N PHE A 350 -4.59 -9.71 -1.07
CA PHE A 350 -4.98 -9.82 0.34
C PHE A 350 -4.75 -8.50 1.10
N LYS A 351 -5.80 -8.01 1.77
CA LYS A 351 -5.80 -6.76 2.54
C LYS A 351 -5.48 -7.03 4.02
N ARG A 352 -6.35 -7.78 4.71
CA ARG A 352 -6.27 -8.14 6.15
C ARG A 352 -7.44 -9.06 6.51
N GLY A 353 -7.37 -9.74 7.66
CA GLY A 353 -8.47 -10.56 8.20
C GLY A 353 -8.25 -12.04 7.93
N ASP A 354 -9.32 -12.76 7.66
CA ASP A 354 -9.28 -14.18 7.31
C ASP A 354 -8.85 -14.35 5.84
N THR A 355 -7.82 -15.16 5.59
CA THR A 355 -7.36 -15.47 4.22
C THR A 355 -8.35 -16.33 3.45
N LEU A 356 -9.30 -16.98 4.12
CA LEU A 356 -10.32 -17.81 3.48
C LEU A 356 -11.54 -17.00 3.01
N ASP A 357 -11.70 -15.75 3.46
CA ASP A 357 -12.82 -14.88 3.13
C ASP A 357 -12.51 -13.98 1.91
N PRO A 358 -13.27 -14.08 0.81
CA PRO A 358 -13.11 -13.21 -0.36
C PRO A 358 -13.19 -11.70 -0.05
N ASN A 359 -13.95 -11.28 0.97
CA ASN A 359 -14.10 -9.86 1.34
C ASN A 359 -12.79 -9.26 1.89
N CYS A 360 -11.84 -10.11 2.28
CA CYS A 360 -10.53 -9.72 2.76
C CYS A 360 -9.54 -9.43 1.62
N TYR A 361 -9.97 -9.50 0.35
CA TYR A 361 -9.17 -9.26 -0.85
C TYR A 361 -9.64 -8.04 -1.65
N ARG A 362 -8.71 -7.41 -2.37
CA ARG A 362 -8.98 -6.32 -3.32
C ARG A 362 -8.78 -6.79 -4.76
N PRO A 363 -9.67 -6.41 -5.71
CA PRO A 363 -9.49 -6.74 -7.13
C PRO A 363 -8.54 -5.75 -7.80
N ILE A 364 -7.26 -6.09 -7.97
CA ILE A 364 -6.31 -5.23 -8.70
C ILE A 364 -6.38 -5.51 -10.20
N SER A 365 -6.81 -4.52 -10.98
CA SER A 365 -6.98 -4.64 -12.43
C SER A 365 -5.69 -4.33 -13.18
N ILE A 366 -5.23 -5.30 -13.98
CA ILE A 366 -4.17 -5.14 -14.97
C ILE A 366 -4.84 -4.86 -16.32
N LEU A 367 -4.86 -3.57 -16.68
CA LEU A 367 -5.34 -3.08 -17.97
C LEU A 367 -4.21 -3.09 -19.02
N PRO A 368 -4.56 -3.16 -20.31
CA PRO A 368 -3.63 -2.97 -21.43
C PRO A 368 -2.73 -1.75 -21.27
N CYS A 369 -1.48 -1.87 -21.71
CA CYS A 369 -0.49 -0.81 -21.54
C CYS A 369 -0.91 0.47 -22.30
N LEU A 370 -1.36 0.31 -23.54
CA LEU A 370 -1.76 1.44 -24.38
C LEU A 370 -3.07 2.08 -23.93
N SER A 371 -4.00 1.30 -23.34
CA SER A 371 -5.17 1.86 -22.63
C SER A 371 -4.73 2.84 -21.54
N LYS A 372 -3.71 2.49 -20.73
CA LYS A 372 -3.21 3.39 -19.67
C LYS A 372 -2.51 4.63 -20.22
N VAL A 373 -1.81 4.51 -21.34
CA VAL A 373 -1.19 5.67 -22.02
C VAL A 373 -2.30 6.60 -22.51
N PHE A 374 -3.38 6.06 -23.08
CA PHE A 374 -4.52 6.86 -23.53
C PHE A 374 -5.25 7.52 -22.36
N GLU A 375 -5.57 6.75 -21.31
CA GLU A 375 -6.16 7.27 -20.08
C GLU A 375 -5.32 8.37 -19.43
N SER A 376 -3.98 8.31 -19.53
CA SER A 376 -3.07 9.37 -19.06
C SER A 376 -3.32 10.70 -19.80
N GLN A 377 -3.50 10.65 -21.13
CA GLN A 377 -3.80 11.84 -21.94
C GLN A 377 -5.17 12.42 -21.59
N VAL A 378 -6.20 11.56 -21.50
CA VAL A 378 -7.55 11.95 -21.10
C VAL A 378 -7.55 12.58 -19.71
N ASN A 379 -6.87 11.92 -18.76
CA ASN A 379 -6.81 12.37 -17.38
C ASN A 379 -6.13 13.74 -17.27
N LYS A 380 -5.02 13.96 -17.99
CA LYS A 380 -4.31 15.25 -18.03
C LYS A 380 -5.24 16.38 -18.45
N GLN A 381 -5.92 16.24 -19.60
CA GLN A 381 -6.82 17.28 -20.11
C GLN A 381 -7.95 17.60 -19.13
N ILE A 382 -8.55 16.58 -18.52
CA ILE A 382 -9.66 16.73 -17.56
C ILE A 382 -9.18 17.36 -16.25
N THR A 383 -8.06 16.91 -15.69
CA THR A 383 -7.54 17.48 -14.45
C THR A 383 -7.10 18.92 -14.63
N ASP A 384 -6.50 19.26 -15.77
CA ASP A 384 -6.10 20.64 -16.08
C ASP A 384 -7.33 21.55 -16.17
N HIS A 385 -8.42 21.07 -16.80
CA HIS A 385 -9.69 21.79 -16.86
C HIS A 385 -10.33 21.98 -15.47
N PHE A 386 -10.44 20.91 -14.66
CA PHE A 386 -11.08 21.02 -13.34
C PHE A 386 -10.28 21.84 -12.33
N GLU A 387 -8.95 21.78 -12.36
CA GLU A 387 -8.12 22.57 -11.45
C GLU A 387 -8.07 24.05 -11.86
N SER A 388 -8.04 24.37 -13.16
CA SER A 388 -8.06 25.76 -13.66
C SER A 388 -9.37 26.50 -13.37
N HIS A 389 -10.49 25.77 -13.28
CA HIS A 389 -11.79 26.34 -12.96
C HIS A 389 -12.25 26.09 -11.52
N HIS A 390 -11.37 25.57 -10.66
CA HIS A 390 -11.65 25.29 -9.25
C HIS A 390 -12.94 24.46 -9.03
N THR A 391 -13.19 23.48 -9.91
CA THR A 391 -14.41 22.65 -9.90
C THR A 391 -14.54 21.78 -8.65
N PHE A 392 -13.41 21.28 -8.13
CA PHE A 392 -13.42 20.44 -6.94
C PHE A 392 -13.54 21.26 -5.66
N SER A 393 -14.33 20.74 -4.72
CA SER A 393 -14.43 21.28 -3.37
C SER A 393 -13.05 21.53 -2.77
N ALA A 394 -12.87 22.67 -2.09
CA ALA A 394 -11.64 22.98 -1.40
C ALA A 394 -11.27 21.91 -0.37
N MET A 395 -12.26 21.23 0.23
CA MET A 395 -12.06 20.18 1.24
C MET A 395 -11.87 18.77 0.65
N GLN A 396 -11.78 18.65 -0.68
CA GLN A 396 -11.45 17.39 -1.34
C GLN A 396 -9.95 17.31 -1.63
N SER A 397 -9.28 16.32 -1.03
CA SER A 397 -7.83 16.11 -1.13
C SER A 397 -7.41 14.79 -1.77
N GLY A 398 -8.35 13.87 -1.99
CA GLY A 398 -8.05 12.59 -2.65
C GLY A 398 -7.60 12.78 -4.09
N PHE A 399 -6.46 12.16 -4.45
CA PHE A 399 -5.94 12.10 -5.83
C PHE A 399 -5.67 13.44 -6.53
N ARG A 400 -5.56 14.54 -5.78
CA ARG A 400 -5.28 15.87 -6.33
C ARG A 400 -3.82 16.28 -6.18
N ALA A 401 -3.28 16.96 -7.19
CA ALA A 401 -1.92 17.45 -7.17
C ALA A 401 -1.73 18.50 -6.07
N GLY A 402 -0.65 18.41 -5.29
CA GLY A 402 -0.40 19.32 -4.16
C GLY A 402 -1.18 18.97 -2.87
N HIS A 403 -2.16 18.08 -2.94
CA HIS A 403 -2.89 17.54 -1.79
C HIS A 403 -2.27 16.21 -1.33
N GLY A 404 -2.35 15.90 -0.04
CA GLY A 404 -1.86 14.63 0.49
C GLY A 404 -2.42 14.34 1.88
N CYS A 405 -2.21 13.11 2.37
CA CYS A 405 -2.67 12.70 3.70
C CYS A 405 -2.23 13.69 4.78
N THR A 406 -0.97 14.14 4.71
CA THR A 406 -0.41 15.06 5.69
C THR A 406 -1.09 16.43 5.69
N SER A 407 -1.39 17.00 4.53
CA SER A 407 -2.04 18.31 4.48
C SER A 407 -3.49 18.22 4.96
N ALA A 408 -4.23 17.18 4.57
CA ALA A 408 -5.60 16.93 5.02
C ALA A 408 -5.67 16.74 6.55
N THR A 409 -4.82 15.89 7.12
CA THR A 409 -4.80 15.68 8.58
C THR A 409 -4.34 16.93 9.34
N LEU A 410 -3.41 17.74 8.81
CA LEU A 410 -3.01 19.00 9.45
C LEU A 410 -4.16 20.01 9.54
N LYS A 411 -5.02 20.09 8.51
CA LYS A 411 -6.20 20.97 8.54
C LYS A 411 -7.18 20.55 9.63
N VAL A 412 -7.57 19.27 9.63
CA VAL A 412 -8.46 18.71 10.65
C VAL A 412 -7.89 18.92 12.06
N LEU A 413 -6.60 18.64 12.24
CA LEU A 413 -5.94 18.82 13.54
C LEU A 413 -5.91 20.29 13.97
N ASN A 414 -5.65 21.23 13.05
CA ASN A 414 -5.68 22.66 13.33
C ASN A 414 -7.06 23.10 13.86
N ASP A 415 -8.13 22.64 13.22
CA ASP A 415 -9.50 23.03 13.58
C ASP A 415 -9.89 22.48 14.95
N ILE A 416 -9.58 21.20 15.23
CA ILE A 416 -9.84 20.59 16.53
C ILE A 416 -9.06 21.29 17.63
N LEU A 417 -7.77 21.60 17.41
CA LEU A 417 -6.95 22.30 18.41
C LEU A 417 -7.45 23.73 18.66
N THR A 418 -7.91 24.42 17.61
CA THR A 418 -8.49 25.76 17.72
C THR A 418 -9.82 25.73 18.48
N ALA A 419 -10.64 24.69 18.29
CA ALA A 419 -11.86 24.48 19.06
C ALA A 419 -11.56 24.22 20.56
N ILE A 420 -10.57 23.37 20.86
CA ILE A 420 -10.14 23.09 22.24
C ILE A 420 -9.62 24.37 22.91
N ASP A 421 -8.91 25.24 22.18
CA ASP A 421 -8.44 26.54 22.68
C ASP A 421 -9.58 27.51 23.03
N LYS A 422 -10.76 27.32 22.42
CA LYS A 422 -11.98 28.06 22.74
C LYS A 422 -12.81 27.41 23.85
N LYS A 423 -12.32 26.33 24.48
CA LYS A 423 -13.08 25.48 25.43
C LYS A 423 -14.39 24.96 24.82
N HIS A 424 -14.40 24.68 23.51
CA HIS A 424 -15.52 24.04 22.86
C HIS A 424 -15.41 22.51 22.95
N TYR A 425 -16.56 21.84 22.99
CA TYR A 425 -16.65 20.42 22.66
C TYR A 425 -16.37 20.24 21.17
N CYS A 426 -15.73 19.15 20.79
CA CYS A 426 -15.50 18.79 19.40
C CYS A 426 -15.74 17.30 19.20
N ALA A 427 -16.65 16.93 18.30
CA ALA A 427 -16.96 15.55 17.97
C ALA A 427 -16.75 15.31 16.46
N ALA A 428 -16.32 14.11 16.11
CA ALA A 428 -16.06 13.72 14.72
C ALA A 428 -16.62 12.33 14.42
N VAL A 429 -17.19 12.17 13.23
CA VAL A 429 -17.53 10.88 12.63
C VAL A 429 -16.51 10.59 11.52
N PHE A 430 -15.79 9.50 11.65
CA PHE A 430 -14.93 8.94 10.61
C PHE A 430 -15.75 7.95 9.79
N ILE A 431 -16.04 8.29 8.55
CA ILE A 431 -16.92 7.55 7.65
C ILE A 431 -16.08 6.69 6.71
N ASP A 432 -16.38 5.39 6.66
CA ASP A 432 -15.79 4.42 5.73
C ASP A 432 -16.92 3.84 4.84
N LEU A 433 -16.67 3.79 3.54
CA LEU A 433 -17.61 3.26 2.55
C LEU A 433 -17.25 1.82 2.19
N ALA A 434 -18.27 0.98 2.01
CA ALA A 434 -18.07 -0.40 1.58
C ALA A 434 -17.86 -0.44 0.06
N LYS A 435 -16.67 -0.93 -0.37
CA LYS A 435 -16.36 -1.19 -1.79
C LYS A 435 -16.64 0.02 -2.71
N ALA A 436 -16.29 1.22 -2.25
CA ALA A 436 -16.67 2.49 -2.89
C ALA A 436 -16.32 2.56 -4.38
N PHE A 437 -15.08 2.22 -4.75
CA PHE A 437 -14.63 2.21 -6.14
C PHE A 437 -15.40 1.21 -7.00
N ASP A 438 -15.76 0.05 -6.43
CA ASP A 438 -16.46 -1.01 -7.15
C ASP A 438 -17.97 -0.70 -7.29
N SER A 439 -18.49 0.27 -6.53
CA SER A 439 -19.93 0.62 -6.44
C SER A 439 -20.31 1.88 -7.22
N VAL A 440 -19.38 2.50 -7.96
CA VAL A 440 -19.67 3.71 -8.75
C VAL A 440 -20.68 3.38 -9.85
N ASN A 441 -21.84 4.02 -9.82
CA ASN A 441 -22.83 3.88 -10.88
C ASN A 441 -22.45 4.76 -12.09
N HIS A 442 -22.36 4.15 -13.27
CA HIS A 442 -21.91 4.84 -14.47
C HIS A 442 -22.91 5.91 -14.94
N HIS A 443 -24.22 5.68 -14.84
CA HIS A 443 -25.23 6.67 -15.23
C HIS A 443 -25.15 7.93 -14.36
N ILE A 444 -25.02 7.76 -13.04
CA ILE A 444 -24.85 8.89 -12.12
C ILE A 444 -23.54 9.63 -12.44
N LEU A 445 -22.44 8.90 -12.66
CA LEU A 445 -21.15 9.51 -13.00
C LEU A 445 -21.20 10.31 -14.31
N ILE A 446 -21.83 9.79 -15.37
CA ILE A 446 -22.02 10.51 -16.64
C ILE A 446 -22.86 11.78 -16.41
N GLY A 447 -23.94 11.70 -15.63
CA GLY A 447 -24.73 12.88 -15.27
C GLY A 447 -23.94 13.92 -14.47
N ARG A 448 -23.00 13.49 -13.62
CA ARG A 448 -22.06 14.41 -12.94
C ARG A 448 -21.13 15.09 -13.94
N LEU A 449 -20.58 14.35 -14.89
CA LEU A 449 -19.72 14.93 -15.93
C LEU A 449 -20.48 15.95 -16.80
N ASP A 450 -21.73 15.65 -17.15
CA ASP A 450 -22.61 16.61 -17.85
C ASP A 450 -22.83 17.89 -17.03
N SER A 451 -23.13 17.74 -15.73
CA SER A 451 -23.31 18.89 -14.83
C SER A 451 -22.05 19.77 -14.69
N LEU A 452 -20.87 19.24 -15.00
CA LEU A 452 -19.60 19.96 -14.98
C LEU A 452 -19.25 20.62 -16.32
N GLY A 453 -20.11 20.55 -17.34
CA GLY A 453 -19.93 21.24 -18.61
C GLY A 453 -19.14 20.46 -19.66
N LEU A 454 -19.02 19.14 -19.52
CA LEU A 454 -18.42 18.30 -20.57
C LEU A 454 -19.35 18.20 -21.78
N SER A 455 -18.79 18.33 -22.97
CA SER A 455 -19.52 18.23 -24.25
C SER A 455 -20.11 16.83 -24.49
N ASN A 456 -21.14 16.76 -25.35
CA ASN A 456 -21.80 15.51 -25.71
C ASN A 456 -20.83 14.44 -26.23
N ASP A 457 -19.83 14.82 -27.02
CA ASP A 457 -18.84 13.88 -27.56
C ASP A 457 -17.96 13.30 -26.46
N CYS A 458 -17.58 14.10 -25.45
CA CYS A 458 -16.89 13.63 -24.26
C CYS A 458 -17.75 12.66 -23.44
N LEU A 459 -19.04 12.98 -23.25
CA LEU A 459 -19.98 12.11 -22.53
C LEU A 459 -20.20 10.79 -23.27
N ALA A 460 -20.30 10.83 -24.61
CA ALA A 460 -20.37 9.65 -25.47
C ALA A 460 -19.10 8.79 -25.34
N TRP A 461 -17.92 9.42 -25.33
CA TRP A 461 -16.64 8.73 -25.13
C TRP A 461 -16.57 8.03 -23.77
N PHE A 462 -17.00 8.71 -22.69
CA PHE A 462 -17.05 8.10 -21.36
C PHE A 462 -18.07 6.98 -21.26
N THR A 463 -19.21 7.13 -21.92
CA THR A 463 -20.23 6.08 -22.00
C THR A 463 -19.62 4.86 -22.70
N ASN A 464 -18.97 5.03 -23.86
CA ASN A 464 -18.28 3.94 -24.56
C ASN A 464 -17.15 3.31 -23.72
N TYR A 465 -16.42 4.12 -22.94
CA TYR A 465 -15.39 3.64 -22.02
C TYR A 465 -15.93 2.68 -20.98
N PHE A 466 -17.12 2.95 -20.44
CA PHE A 466 -17.77 2.13 -19.41
C PHE A 466 -18.57 0.96 -19.98
N SER A 467 -19.09 1.07 -21.20
CA SER A 467 -19.81 -0.01 -21.89
C SER A 467 -18.93 -1.24 -22.14
N ASP A 468 -19.55 -2.42 -22.04
CA ASP A 468 -18.98 -3.72 -22.42
C ASP A 468 -17.63 -4.04 -21.74
N LYS A 469 -17.37 -3.48 -20.56
CA LYS A 469 -16.19 -3.82 -19.77
C LYS A 469 -16.29 -5.27 -19.30
N VAL A 470 -15.17 -5.98 -19.39
CA VAL A 470 -15.04 -7.38 -18.97
C VAL A 470 -13.82 -7.60 -18.08
N GLN A 471 -13.93 -8.54 -17.16
CA GLN A 471 -12.83 -8.92 -16.28
C GLN A 471 -12.64 -10.45 -16.19
N CYS A 472 -11.39 -10.87 -16.01
CA CYS A 472 -11.01 -12.25 -15.72
C CYS A 472 -10.02 -12.28 -14.55
N VAL A 473 -10.19 -13.18 -13.58
CA VAL A 473 -9.22 -13.39 -12.50
C VAL A 473 -8.06 -14.25 -13.01
N LYS A 474 -6.82 -13.78 -12.78
CA LYS A 474 -5.58 -14.44 -13.24
C LYS A 474 -4.76 -14.99 -12.08
N SER A 475 -4.31 -16.25 -12.20
CA SER A 475 -3.43 -16.91 -11.23
C SER A 475 -2.53 -17.96 -11.84
N GLU A 476 -1.23 -17.90 -11.58
CA GLU A 476 -0.26 -18.97 -11.93
C GLU A 476 -0.38 -19.52 -13.39
N GLY A 477 -0.84 -18.69 -14.33
CA GLY A 477 -1.05 -19.08 -15.73
C GLY A 477 -2.46 -19.54 -16.10
N LEU A 478 -3.35 -19.68 -15.11
CA LEU A 478 -4.80 -19.88 -15.27
C LEU A 478 -5.52 -18.54 -15.34
N LEU A 479 -6.64 -18.55 -16.07
CA LEU A 479 -7.59 -17.45 -16.19
C LEU A 479 -9.00 -18.02 -15.93
N SER A 480 -9.82 -17.28 -15.18
CA SER A 480 -11.25 -17.55 -15.13
C SER A 480 -11.93 -17.19 -16.46
N GLY A 481 -13.19 -17.61 -16.62
CA GLY A 481 -14.06 -17.09 -17.67
C GLY A 481 -14.24 -15.56 -17.57
N PRO A 482 -14.51 -14.87 -18.69
CA PRO A 482 -14.80 -13.44 -18.68
C PRO A 482 -16.17 -13.16 -18.04
N LEU A 483 -16.22 -12.14 -17.20
CA LEU A 483 -17.48 -11.62 -16.63
C LEU A 483 -17.60 -10.13 -16.92
N ALA A 484 -18.81 -9.69 -17.24
CA ALA A 484 -19.13 -8.29 -17.48
C ALA A 484 -19.03 -7.47 -16.17
N VAL A 485 -18.63 -6.20 -16.30
CA VAL A 485 -18.53 -5.23 -15.22
C VAL A 485 -19.40 -4.03 -15.56
N SER A 486 -20.58 -3.95 -14.94
CA SER A 486 -21.58 -2.90 -15.18
C SER A 486 -21.50 -1.74 -14.19
N MET A 487 -20.67 -1.85 -13.15
CA MET A 487 -20.49 -0.82 -12.13
C MET A 487 -19.03 -0.75 -11.66
N GLY A 488 -18.69 0.41 -11.11
CA GLY A 488 -17.40 0.68 -10.52
C GLY A 488 -16.39 1.24 -11.51
N VAL A 489 -15.28 1.69 -10.95
CA VAL A 489 -14.08 2.13 -11.68
C VAL A 489 -12.93 1.17 -11.38
N PRO A 490 -12.20 0.66 -12.40
CA PRO A 490 -11.19 -0.37 -12.18
C PRO A 490 -10.06 0.08 -11.24
N GLN A 491 -9.79 -0.68 -10.18
CA GLN A 491 -8.67 -0.43 -9.25
C GLN A 491 -7.34 -0.73 -9.93
N GLY A 492 -6.74 0.28 -10.57
CA GLY A 492 -5.55 0.14 -11.40
C GLY A 492 -5.61 0.91 -12.73
N SER A 493 -6.77 1.49 -13.05
CA SER A 493 -6.95 2.54 -14.07
C SER A 493 -6.30 3.85 -13.64
N ILE A 494 -5.95 4.67 -14.63
CA ILE A 494 -5.46 6.04 -14.43
C ILE A 494 -6.63 6.99 -14.21
N LEU A 495 -7.75 6.79 -14.92
CA LEU A 495 -8.95 7.63 -14.79
C LEU A 495 -9.76 7.36 -13.52
N GLY A 496 -9.76 6.12 -13.01
CA GLY A 496 -10.63 5.72 -11.90
C GLY A 496 -10.57 6.64 -10.68
N PRO A 497 -9.37 7.02 -10.18
CA PRO A 497 -9.25 7.96 -9.07
C PRO A 497 -9.87 9.35 -9.34
N THR A 498 -9.64 9.93 -10.51
CA THR A 498 -10.21 11.24 -10.91
C THR A 498 -11.72 11.17 -11.05
N LEU A 499 -12.23 10.11 -11.67
CA LEU A 499 -13.67 9.90 -11.83
C LEU A 499 -14.37 9.66 -10.48
N PHE A 500 -13.72 8.96 -9.55
CA PHE A 500 -14.23 8.84 -8.18
C PHE A 500 -14.26 10.19 -7.45
N SER A 501 -13.23 11.02 -7.63
CA SER A 501 -13.20 12.39 -7.10
C SER A 501 -14.33 13.25 -7.68
N VAL A 502 -14.68 13.12 -8.95
CA VAL A 502 -15.86 13.78 -9.55
C VAL A 502 -17.15 13.25 -8.92
N TYR A 503 -17.26 11.93 -8.79
CA TYR A 503 -18.44 11.26 -8.26
C TYR A 503 -18.84 11.73 -6.86
N ILE A 504 -17.85 11.90 -5.96
CA ILE A 504 -18.06 12.21 -4.55
C ILE A 504 -18.05 13.72 -4.23
N ASN A 505 -17.66 14.57 -5.18
CA ASN A 505 -17.32 15.98 -4.95
C ASN A 505 -18.42 16.76 -4.21
N GLU A 506 -19.67 16.58 -4.61
CA GLU A 506 -20.81 17.32 -4.04
C GLU A 506 -21.21 16.87 -2.64
N VAL A 507 -20.75 15.71 -2.16
CA VAL A 507 -21.04 15.25 -0.79
C VAL A 507 -20.57 16.28 0.22
N ALA A 508 -19.50 17.03 -0.09
CA ALA A 508 -19.01 18.11 0.78
C ALA A 508 -20.07 19.21 1.04
N LEU A 509 -20.99 19.44 0.11
CA LEU A 509 -22.04 20.46 0.24
C LEU A 509 -23.12 20.06 1.25
N ALA A 510 -23.32 18.76 1.46
CA ALA A 510 -24.30 18.24 2.41
C ALA A 510 -23.82 18.29 3.88
N ALA A 511 -22.60 18.74 4.14
CA ALA A 511 -22.06 18.84 5.49
C ALA A 511 -22.73 19.93 6.34
N GLY A 512 -23.46 20.87 5.74
CA GLY A 512 -24.20 21.92 6.45
C GLY A 512 -23.28 22.77 7.35
N GLU A 513 -23.62 22.85 8.64
CA GLU A 513 -22.82 23.58 9.65
C GLU A 513 -21.59 22.80 10.14
N SER A 514 -21.49 21.50 9.82
CA SER A 514 -20.32 20.70 10.15
C SER A 514 -19.20 20.94 9.16
N LEU A 515 -17.96 20.78 9.63
CA LEU A 515 -16.80 20.73 8.76
C LEU A 515 -16.63 19.32 8.20
N ILE A 516 -16.20 19.22 6.95
CA ILE A 516 -15.95 17.96 6.26
C ILE A 516 -14.58 17.97 5.59
N HIS A 517 -13.93 16.81 5.53
CA HIS A 517 -12.75 16.60 4.68
C HIS A 517 -12.89 15.27 3.93
N LEU A 518 -12.74 15.30 2.61
CA LEU A 518 -12.81 14.13 1.74
C LEU A 518 -11.40 13.72 1.28
N TYR A 519 -11.02 12.46 1.48
CA TYR A 519 -9.81 11.87 0.94
C TYR A 519 -10.11 10.52 0.31
N ALA A 520 -10.42 10.52 -0.99
CA ALA A 520 -10.96 9.34 -1.65
C ALA A 520 -12.23 8.87 -0.91
N ASP A 521 -12.31 7.60 -0.54
CA ASP A 521 -13.42 7.02 0.23
C ASP A 521 -13.37 7.35 1.73
N ASP A 522 -12.21 7.73 2.27
CA ASP A 522 -12.07 8.15 3.67
C ASP A 522 -12.66 9.56 3.85
N THR A 523 -13.75 9.67 4.60
CA THR A 523 -14.41 10.95 4.91
C THR A 523 -14.40 11.22 6.41
N ILE A 524 -14.11 12.45 6.81
CA ILE A 524 -14.30 12.89 8.20
C ILE A 524 -15.29 14.05 8.24
N LEU A 525 -16.29 13.94 9.10
CA LEU A 525 -17.26 14.98 9.42
C LEU A 525 -17.07 15.37 10.88
N TYR A 526 -16.96 16.66 11.20
CA TYR A 526 -16.69 17.11 12.56
C TYR A 526 -17.31 18.46 12.87
N THR A 527 -17.76 18.63 14.10
CA THR A 527 -18.40 19.85 14.60
C THR A 527 -17.79 20.24 15.93
N SER A 528 -17.72 21.55 16.19
CA SER A 528 -17.33 22.06 17.50
C SER A 528 -18.21 23.21 17.97
N GLY A 529 -18.39 23.33 19.28
CA GLY A 529 -19.25 24.34 19.89
C GLY A 529 -19.20 24.32 21.42
N PRO A 530 -19.75 25.33 22.10
CA PRO A 530 -19.68 25.45 23.55
C PRO A 530 -20.57 24.44 24.29
N SER A 531 -21.64 23.94 23.65
CA SER A 531 -22.58 22.96 24.20
C SER A 531 -22.42 21.61 23.53
N LEU A 532 -22.27 20.54 24.32
CA LEU A 532 -22.13 19.18 23.80
C LEU A 532 -23.40 18.74 23.05
N ASP A 533 -24.58 19.04 23.58
CA ASP A 533 -25.85 18.64 22.98
C ASP A 533 -26.04 19.30 21.62
N THR A 534 -25.71 20.58 21.49
CA THR A 534 -25.73 21.29 20.21
C THR A 534 -24.73 20.66 19.23
N VAL A 535 -23.51 20.35 19.68
CA VAL A 535 -22.50 19.71 18.82
C VAL A 535 -22.98 18.35 18.30
N LEU A 536 -23.54 17.51 19.16
CA LEU A 536 -24.03 16.18 18.76
C LEU A 536 -25.27 16.27 17.88
N THR A 537 -26.18 17.22 18.16
CA THR A 537 -27.39 17.43 17.34
C THR A 537 -27.02 17.92 15.94
N THR A 538 -26.14 18.92 15.84
CA THR A 538 -25.63 19.41 14.55
C THR A 538 -24.87 18.31 13.81
N LEU A 539 -24.01 17.56 14.50
CA LEU A 539 -23.26 16.46 13.89
C LEU A 539 -24.18 15.34 13.37
N GLN A 540 -25.24 15.00 14.11
CA GLN A 540 -26.25 14.03 13.69
C GLN A 540 -27.01 14.51 12.45
N ALA A 541 -27.45 15.77 12.43
CA ALA A 541 -28.16 16.35 11.30
C ALA A 541 -27.30 16.32 10.03
N SER A 542 -26.05 16.78 10.13
CA SER A 542 -25.09 16.73 9.04
C SER A 542 -24.76 15.29 8.62
N PHE A 543 -24.61 14.37 9.57
CA PHE A 543 -24.34 12.95 9.25
C PHE A 543 -25.52 12.30 8.53
N ASN A 544 -26.77 12.67 8.85
CA ASN A 544 -27.95 12.22 8.12
C ASN A 544 -27.96 12.76 6.68
N ALA A 545 -27.67 14.04 6.48
CA ALA A 545 -27.59 14.64 5.15
C ALA A 545 -26.49 14.00 4.28
N ILE A 546 -25.34 13.70 4.87
CA ILE A 546 -24.24 12.98 4.21
C ILE A 546 -24.65 11.54 3.84
N GLN A 547 -25.32 10.82 4.74
CA GLN A 547 -25.84 9.47 4.44
C GLN A 547 -26.87 9.48 3.32
N LEU A 548 -27.77 10.47 3.27
CA LEU A 548 -28.71 10.65 2.17
C LEU A 548 -27.98 10.93 0.85
N SER A 549 -26.93 11.75 0.89
CA SER A 549 -26.09 12.04 -0.28
C SER A 549 -25.38 10.78 -0.79
N PHE A 550 -24.84 9.94 0.11
CA PHE A 550 -24.26 8.65 -0.28
C PHE A 550 -25.31 7.71 -0.88
N ARG A 551 -26.52 7.64 -0.32
CA ARG A 551 -27.63 6.84 -0.88
C ARG A 551 -28.02 7.31 -2.28
N GLY A 552 -28.09 8.63 -2.51
CA GLY A 552 -28.33 9.20 -3.85
C GLY A 552 -27.23 8.86 -4.86
N LEU A 553 -26.00 8.70 -4.38
CA LEU A 553 -24.86 8.19 -5.15
C LEU A 553 -24.77 6.64 -5.16
N GLN A 554 -25.75 5.92 -4.62
CA GLN A 554 -25.73 4.45 -4.51
C GLN A 554 -24.47 3.89 -3.80
N LEU A 555 -23.89 4.66 -2.88
CA LEU A 555 -22.74 4.25 -2.07
C LEU A 555 -23.20 3.72 -0.72
N LEU A 556 -22.65 2.57 -0.32
CA LEU A 556 -23.02 1.91 0.92
C LEU A 556 -22.09 2.30 2.07
N LEU A 557 -22.67 2.74 3.18
CA LEU A 557 -21.94 3.01 4.42
C LEU A 557 -21.43 1.71 5.05
N ASN A 558 -20.16 1.67 5.46
CA ASN A 558 -19.64 0.59 6.28
C ASN A 558 -19.84 0.93 7.76
N THR A 559 -20.98 0.56 8.32
CA THR A 559 -21.34 0.82 9.73
C THR A 559 -20.30 0.26 10.71
N SER A 560 -19.75 -0.92 10.44
CA SER A 560 -18.73 -1.55 11.30
C SER A 560 -17.41 -0.78 11.35
N LYS A 561 -17.07 0.00 10.31
CA LYS A 561 -15.84 0.78 10.21
C LYS A 561 -16.02 2.28 10.42
N THR A 562 -17.26 2.73 10.32
CA THR A 562 -17.64 4.11 10.64
C THR A 562 -17.66 4.26 12.16
N LYS A 563 -16.93 5.25 12.68
CA LYS A 563 -16.73 5.43 14.13
C LYS A 563 -16.91 6.88 14.54
N CYS A 564 -17.40 7.10 15.75
CA CYS A 564 -17.49 8.41 16.36
C CYS A 564 -16.36 8.62 17.37
N MET A 565 -15.86 9.85 17.51
CA MET A 565 -14.87 10.22 18.52
C MET A 565 -15.22 11.60 19.08
N LEU A 566 -15.23 11.69 20.42
CA LEU A 566 -15.31 12.96 21.13
C LEU A 566 -13.92 13.39 21.57
N PHE A 567 -13.45 14.54 21.12
CA PHE A 567 -12.18 15.11 21.57
C PHE A 567 -12.38 15.85 22.90
N ASN A 568 -11.97 15.23 24.01
CA ASN A 568 -12.22 15.72 25.37
C ASN A 568 -10.92 15.92 26.17
N ARG A 569 -10.19 16.99 25.87
CA ARG A 569 -8.95 17.29 26.60
C ARG A 569 -9.10 18.27 27.76
N SER A 570 -10.00 19.25 27.64
CA SER A 570 -10.10 20.39 28.57
C SER A 570 -11.41 20.45 29.34
N LEU A 571 -12.40 19.62 29.00
CA LEU A 571 -13.73 19.63 29.61
C LEU A 571 -13.99 18.30 30.33
N PRO A 572 -14.77 18.30 31.43
CA PRO A 572 -15.17 17.07 32.12
C PRO A 572 -15.82 16.08 31.15
N ALA A 573 -15.60 14.79 31.38
CA ALA A 573 -16.31 13.76 30.63
C ALA A 573 -17.83 13.92 30.89
N PRO A 574 -18.67 13.87 29.85
CA PRO A 574 -20.10 14.01 30.03
C PRO A 574 -20.67 12.82 30.82
N THR A 575 -21.65 13.08 31.68
CA THR A 575 -22.34 12.07 32.50
C THR A 575 -23.26 11.16 31.67
N ARG A 576 -23.80 11.67 30.57
CA ARG A 576 -24.51 10.91 29.53
C ARG A 576 -24.10 11.45 28.16
N LEU A 577 -23.78 10.53 27.25
CA LEU A 577 -23.43 10.87 25.86
C LEU A 577 -24.56 10.38 24.96
N SER A 578 -25.20 11.29 24.24
CA SER A 578 -26.19 10.92 23.22
C SER A 578 -25.49 10.18 22.07
N ASN A 579 -26.03 9.04 21.66
CA ASN A 579 -25.45 8.25 20.57
C ASN A 579 -25.73 8.93 19.22
N ILE A 580 -24.72 8.95 18.36
CA ILE A 580 -24.91 9.24 16.93
C ILE A 580 -25.39 7.96 16.26
N THR A 581 -26.50 8.04 15.53
CA THR A 581 -27.13 6.92 14.84
C THR A 581 -27.03 7.03 13.33
N THR A 582 -27.05 5.87 12.68
CA THR A 582 -27.26 5.78 11.23
C THR A 582 -28.73 5.99 10.87
N LEU A 583 -29.02 6.26 9.60
CA LEU A 583 -30.41 6.36 9.11
C LEU A 583 -31.21 5.06 9.32
N ASP A 584 -30.52 3.92 9.42
CA ASP A 584 -31.13 2.61 9.68
C ASP A 584 -31.28 2.31 11.18
N GLY A 585 -31.03 3.30 12.05
CA GLY A 585 -31.22 3.19 13.51
C GLY A 585 -30.09 2.48 14.26
N SER A 586 -29.00 2.11 13.59
CA SER A 586 -27.83 1.52 14.27
C SER A 586 -26.96 2.59 14.93
N ASP A 587 -26.61 2.39 16.20
CA ASP A 587 -25.69 3.25 16.95
C ASP A 587 -24.25 3.15 16.41
N LEU A 588 -23.57 4.30 16.30
CA LEU A 588 -22.14 4.33 16.01
C LEU A 588 -21.31 4.07 17.27
N GLU A 589 -20.29 3.24 17.13
CA GLU A 589 -19.33 2.99 18.20
C GLU A 589 -18.46 4.25 18.44
N TYR A 590 -18.43 4.70 19.69
CA TYR A 590 -17.49 5.72 20.16
C TYR A 590 -16.14 5.09 20.47
N VAL A 591 -15.08 5.68 19.92
CA VAL A 591 -13.71 5.19 20.09
C VAL A 591 -12.79 6.28 20.63
N ASP A 592 -11.87 5.88 21.49
CA ASP A 592 -10.79 6.76 21.98
C ASP A 592 -9.62 6.87 21.02
N ASN A 593 -9.49 5.93 20.07
CA ASN A 593 -8.38 5.86 19.13
C ASN A 593 -8.89 5.50 17.74
N TYR A 594 -8.50 6.25 16.71
CA TYR A 594 -8.85 5.98 15.33
C TYR A 594 -7.66 6.22 14.40
N LYS A 595 -7.49 5.37 13.38
CA LYS A 595 -6.40 5.51 12.42
C LYS A 595 -6.88 6.29 11.18
N TYR A 596 -6.68 7.61 11.21
CA TYR A 596 -7.06 8.51 10.12
C TYR A 596 -5.87 8.78 9.18
N LEU A 597 -6.04 8.51 7.88
CA LEU A 597 -5.05 8.75 6.81
C LEU A 597 -3.61 8.27 7.13
N GLY A 598 -3.50 7.16 7.86
CA GLY A 598 -2.23 6.54 8.22
C GLY A 598 -1.67 6.94 9.59
N VAL A 599 -2.24 7.94 10.26
CA VAL A 599 -1.85 8.39 11.60
C VAL A 599 -2.90 7.97 12.64
N TRP A 600 -2.46 7.57 13.82
CA TRP A 600 -3.39 7.23 14.91
C TRP A 600 -3.68 8.49 15.70
N LEU A 601 -4.94 8.92 15.70
CA LEU A 601 -5.46 10.01 16.52
C LEU A 601 -6.09 9.40 17.76
N ASP A 602 -5.80 10.00 18.92
CA ASP A 602 -6.51 9.72 20.18
C ASP A 602 -7.37 10.91 20.58
N CYS A 603 -8.43 10.66 21.36
CA CYS A 603 -9.38 11.69 21.83
C CYS A 603 -8.71 12.85 22.59
N LYS A 604 -7.50 12.63 23.14
CA LYS A 604 -6.68 13.64 23.82
C LYS A 604 -5.59 14.25 22.94
N LEU A 605 -5.42 13.81 21.69
CA LEU A 605 -4.36 14.24 20.77
C LEU A 605 -2.95 14.14 21.40
N SER A 606 -2.70 13.06 22.15
CA SER A 606 -1.40 12.77 22.79
C SER A 606 -0.42 12.04 21.85
N PHE A 607 -0.93 11.38 20.81
CA PHE A 607 -0.24 10.51 19.86
C PHE A 607 0.48 9.33 20.51
N GLN A 608 0.14 8.97 21.75
CA GLN A 608 0.76 7.86 22.46
C GLN A 608 0.57 6.53 21.71
N THR A 609 -0.63 6.27 21.19
CA THR A 609 -0.95 5.07 20.40
C THR A 609 -0.16 5.06 19.08
N HIS A 610 -0.05 6.20 18.41
CA HIS A 610 0.71 6.34 17.17
C HIS A 610 2.20 5.99 17.38
N ILE A 611 2.82 6.62 18.38
CA ILE A 611 4.23 6.43 18.70
C ILE A 611 4.53 4.98 19.08
N LYS A 612 3.67 4.33 19.88
CA LYS A 612 3.80 2.89 20.21
C LYS A 612 3.78 2.02 18.94
N HIS A 613 2.86 2.30 18.02
CA HIS A 613 2.77 1.59 16.74
C HIS A 613 4.01 1.78 15.87
N LEU A 614 4.52 3.02 15.75
CA LEU A 614 5.75 3.31 15.03
C LEU A 614 6.93 2.54 15.63
N GLN A 615 7.10 2.59 16.95
CA GLN A 615 8.15 1.84 17.65
C GLN A 615 8.07 0.35 17.38
N SER A 616 6.88 -0.27 17.50
CA SER A 616 6.70 -1.71 17.25
C SER A 616 7.09 -2.08 15.81
N LYS A 617 6.62 -1.28 14.83
CA LYS A 617 6.90 -1.49 13.41
C LYS A 617 8.40 -1.36 13.10
N VAL A 618 9.07 -0.37 13.69
CA VAL A 618 10.52 -0.16 13.53
C VAL A 618 11.32 -1.25 14.23
N LYS A 619 10.98 -1.63 15.47
CA LYS A 619 11.63 -2.71 16.22
C LYS A 619 11.56 -4.05 15.48
N SER A 620 10.42 -4.39 14.91
CA SER A 620 10.26 -5.61 14.11
C SER A 620 11.23 -5.65 12.91
N ARG A 621 11.33 -4.54 12.17
CA ARG A 621 12.25 -4.42 11.03
C ARG A 621 13.71 -4.44 11.46
N ILE A 622 14.07 -3.66 12.49
CA ILE A 622 15.41 -3.65 13.07
C ILE A 622 15.81 -5.04 13.55
N GLY A 623 14.91 -5.80 14.19
CA GLY A 623 15.14 -7.17 14.60
C GLY A 623 15.52 -8.09 13.43
N PHE A 624 14.81 -7.99 12.30
CA PHE A 624 15.18 -8.71 11.07
C PHE A 624 16.57 -8.30 10.55
N LEU A 625 16.87 -7.00 10.55
CA LEU A 625 18.15 -6.47 10.10
C LEU A 625 19.31 -6.98 10.99
N PHE A 626 19.18 -6.91 12.31
CA PHE A 626 20.21 -7.39 13.24
C PHE A 626 20.43 -8.91 13.15
N ARG A 627 19.37 -9.72 12.99
CA ARG A 627 19.50 -11.18 12.78
C ARG A 627 20.34 -11.52 11.55
N ASN A 628 20.30 -10.67 10.52
CA ASN A 628 21.02 -10.84 9.27
C ASN A 628 22.25 -9.91 9.15
N LYS A 629 22.71 -9.28 10.25
CA LYS A 629 23.73 -8.20 10.20
C LYS A 629 25.04 -8.58 9.50
N ALA A 630 25.43 -9.85 9.55
CA ALA A 630 26.65 -10.37 8.93
C ALA A 630 26.53 -10.48 7.40
N SER A 631 25.31 -10.59 6.89
CA SER A 631 24.98 -10.76 5.46
C SER A 631 25.00 -9.45 4.67
N PHE A 632 25.13 -8.30 5.32
CA PHE A 632 25.03 -6.99 4.68
C PHE A 632 26.38 -6.28 4.62
N THR A 633 26.68 -5.65 3.48
CA THR A 633 27.77 -4.67 3.35
C THR A 633 27.40 -3.38 4.09
N HIS A 634 28.38 -2.52 4.40
CA HIS A 634 28.09 -1.24 5.08
C HIS A 634 27.13 -0.37 4.25
N ALA A 635 27.38 -0.24 2.94
CA ALA A 635 26.49 0.47 2.02
C ALA A 635 25.07 -0.14 1.98
N ALA A 636 24.93 -1.47 2.01
CA ALA A 636 23.63 -2.12 2.06
C ALA A 636 22.89 -1.82 3.36
N LYS A 637 23.59 -1.80 4.51
CA LYS A 637 22.98 -1.41 5.79
C LYS A 637 22.45 0.01 5.76
N HIS A 638 23.24 0.96 5.24
CA HIS A 638 22.84 2.36 5.10
C HIS A 638 21.59 2.48 4.22
N THR A 639 21.60 1.84 3.05
CA THR A 639 20.48 1.80 2.11
C THR A 639 19.22 1.18 2.75
N LEU A 640 19.35 0.05 3.46
CA LEU A 640 18.24 -0.61 4.12
C LEU A 640 17.58 0.28 5.16
N VAL A 641 18.34 0.91 6.05
CA VAL A 641 17.77 1.80 7.06
C VAL A 641 17.15 3.04 6.40
N LYS A 642 17.85 3.65 5.43
CA LYS A 642 17.37 4.83 4.71
C LYS A 642 16.06 4.57 3.97
N LEU A 643 15.86 3.39 3.39
CA LEU A 643 14.69 3.08 2.57
C LEU A 643 13.59 2.29 3.29
N THR A 644 13.88 1.66 4.43
CA THR A 644 12.88 0.84 5.16
C THR A 644 12.51 1.33 6.54
N ILE A 645 13.36 2.13 7.19
CA ILE A 645 13.14 2.64 8.56
C ILE A 645 12.78 4.13 8.52
N LEU A 646 13.60 4.96 7.89
CA LEU A 646 13.35 6.41 7.82
C LEU A 646 11.96 6.76 7.24
N PRO A 647 11.45 6.12 6.17
CA PRO A 647 10.13 6.45 5.66
C PRO A 647 9.00 6.19 6.66
N ILE A 648 9.18 5.23 7.58
CA ILE A 648 8.20 4.95 8.64
C ILE A 648 8.22 6.07 9.69
N LEU A 649 9.40 6.61 9.99
CA LEU A 649 9.59 7.69 10.97
C LEU A 649 9.35 9.10 10.39
N ASN A 650 9.34 9.25 9.07
CA ASN A 650 9.10 10.52 8.40
C ASN A 650 7.63 10.69 8.01
N PHE A 651 6.89 9.61 7.79
CA PHE A 651 5.48 9.72 7.39
C PHE A 651 4.62 10.26 8.53
N GLY A 652 4.02 11.44 8.34
CA GLY A 652 3.16 12.10 9.31
C GLY A 652 3.90 12.77 10.47
N ASP A 653 5.22 12.95 10.36
CA ASP A 653 6.06 13.46 11.44
C ASP A 653 5.79 14.91 11.83
N VAL A 654 5.35 15.72 10.87
CA VAL A 654 4.80 17.06 11.10
C VAL A 654 3.46 17.07 11.84
N ILE A 655 2.69 15.98 11.79
CA ILE A 655 1.39 15.86 12.50
C ILE A 655 1.65 15.55 13.97
N TYR A 656 2.43 14.50 14.26
CA TYR A 656 2.71 14.11 15.63
C TYR A 656 3.85 14.91 16.30
N LYS A 657 4.37 15.96 15.65
CA LYS A 657 5.31 16.92 16.25
C LYS A 657 4.79 17.49 17.58
N ILE A 658 3.47 17.61 17.71
CA ILE A 658 2.83 18.16 18.91
C ILE A 658 2.78 17.18 20.10
N ALA A 659 3.24 15.94 19.92
CA ALA A 659 3.40 14.99 21.01
C ALA A 659 4.46 15.48 22.02
N SER A 660 4.37 15.05 23.28
CA SER A 660 5.33 15.47 24.29
C SER A 660 6.75 14.95 23.98
N ASN A 661 7.77 15.72 24.37
CA ASN A 661 9.17 15.33 24.19
C ASN A 661 9.47 13.95 24.80
N THR A 662 8.90 13.63 25.96
CA THR A 662 9.01 12.30 26.58
C THR A 662 8.54 11.17 25.67
N LEU A 663 7.50 11.40 24.86
CA LEU A 663 7.03 10.41 23.89
C LEU A 663 7.89 10.40 22.63
N LEU A 664 8.29 11.56 22.12
CA LEU A 664 9.14 11.66 20.94
C LEU A 664 10.52 11.02 21.18
N ASN A 665 11.09 11.16 22.38
CA ASN A 665 12.35 10.52 22.78
C ASN A 665 12.29 8.98 22.69
N LYS A 666 11.09 8.39 22.80
CA LYS A 666 10.92 6.95 22.58
C LYS A 666 11.19 6.54 21.12
N LEU A 667 10.99 7.44 20.16
CA LEU A 667 11.36 7.21 18.75
C LEU A 667 12.87 7.36 18.54
N ASP A 668 13.51 8.26 19.27
CA ASP A 668 14.97 8.46 19.18
C ASP A 668 15.72 7.18 19.57
N ALA A 669 15.27 6.48 20.61
CA ALA A 669 15.85 5.20 21.00
C ALA A 669 15.86 4.14 19.88
N VAL A 670 14.76 4.02 19.11
CA VAL A 670 14.72 3.08 17.97
C VAL A 670 15.51 3.59 16.77
N TYR A 671 15.60 4.91 16.59
CA TYR A 671 16.45 5.52 15.58
C TYR A 671 17.94 5.30 15.86
N HIS A 672 18.39 5.50 17.09
CA HIS A 672 19.76 5.20 17.52
C HIS A 672 20.08 3.73 17.32
N SER A 673 19.16 2.81 17.63
CA SER A 673 19.35 1.38 17.34
C SER A 673 19.57 1.11 15.85
N ALA A 674 18.84 1.81 14.97
CA ALA A 674 19.03 1.71 13.52
C ALA A 674 20.38 2.29 13.06
N ILE A 675 20.85 3.40 13.66
CA ILE A 675 22.17 3.96 13.36
C ILE A 675 23.27 3.00 13.83
N ARG A 676 23.16 2.47 15.06
CA ARG A 676 24.11 1.47 15.61
C ARG A 676 24.19 0.22 14.74
N PHE A 677 23.10 -0.20 14.10
CA PHE A 677 23.13 -1.30 13.13
C PHE A 677 24.10 -1.04 11.97
N ILE A 678 24.14 0.20 11.49
CA ILE A 678 24.98 0.67 10.36
C ILE A 678 26.43 0.85 10.82
N THR A 679 26.64 1.66 11.86
CA THR A 679 27.96 2.08 12.35
C THR A 679 28.68 0.99 13.13
N LYS A 680 27.95 0.01 13.67
CA LYS A 680 28.44 -0.98 14.64
C LYS A 680 28.98 -0.36 15.94
N ALA A 681 28.59 0.87 16.25
CA ALA A 681 28.99 1.54 17.47
C ALA A 681 28.50 0.77 18.73
N PRO A 682 29.31 0.72 19.81
CA PRO A 682 28.91 0.17 21.10
C PRO A 682 27.60 0.78 21.63
N TYR A 683 26.91 0.11 22.54
CA TYR A 683 25.67 0.63 23.13
C TYR A 683 25.88 1.94 23.90
N THR A 684 27.07 2.12 24.48
CA THR A 684 27.46 3.27 25.31
C THR A 684 27.83 4.52 24.50
N THR A 685 28.03 4.44 23.18
CA THR A 685 28.40 5.61 22.36
C THR A 685 27.31 6.67 22.42
N HIS A 686 27.72 7.92 22.65
CA HIS A 686 26.82 9.06 22.78
C HIS A 686 26.07 9.30 21.46
N HIS A 687 24.85 9.83 21.52
CA HIS A 687 24.01 9.99 20.34
C HIS A 687 24.57 11.04 19.35
N CYS A 688 25.27 12.07 19.83
CA CYS A 688 25.98 13.03 18.97
C CYS A 688 27.01 12.33 18.07
N ASP A 689 27.81 11.44 18.66
CA ASP A 689 28.83 10.70 17.91
C ASP A 689 28.18 9.79 16.88
N LEU A 690 27.02 9.19 17.20
CA LEU A 690 26.26 8.39 16.23
C LEU A 690 25.83 9.22 15.01
N TYR A 691 25.34 10.43 15.24
CA TYR A 691 24.92 11.34 14.17
C TYR A 691 26.09 11.80 13.32
N ALA A 692 27.22 12.16 13.95
CA ALA A 692 28.46 12.53 13.27
C ALA A 692 29.03 11.39 12.42
N LEU A 693 29.08 10.16 12.96
CA LEU A 693 29.61 8.98 12.27
C LEU A 693 28.84 8.62 10.99
N ILE A 694 27.53 8.88 10.95
CA ILE A 694 26.69 8.57 9.80
C ILE A 694 26.38 9.79 8.91
N GLY A 695 26.66 11.00 9.40
CA GLY A 695 26.29 12.26 8.75
C GLY A 695 24.77 12.46 8.65
N TRP A 696 23.99 11.98 9.63
CA TRP A 696 22.54 12.17 9.66
C TRP A 696 22.12 13.09 10.80
N PRO A 697 21.16 14.00 10.57
CA PRO A 697 20.61 14.83 11.63
C PRO A 697 19.75 14.01 12.61
N SER A 698 19.58 14.54 13.83
CA SER A 698 18.67 13.99 14.84
C SER A 698 17.23 13.90 14.30
N LEU A 699 16.39 13.02 14.85
CA LEU A 699 14.98 12.98 14.44
C LEU A 699 14.25 14.30 14.74
N HIS A 700 14.64 15.02 15.79
CA HIS A 700 14.09 16.33 16.10
C HIS A 700 14.35 17.31 14.95
N THR A 701 15.63 17.45 14.55
CA THR A 701 16.05 18.30 13.44
C THR A 701 15.37 17.91 12.13
N ARG A 702 15.20 16.61 11.86
CA ARG A 702 14.46 16.12 10.67
C ARG A 702 13.00 16.56 10.67
N ARG A 703 12.30 16.39 11.80
CA ARG A 703 10.90 16.82 11.96
C ARG A 703 10.77 18.33 11.78
N GLN A 704 11.68 19.10 12.39
CA GLN A 704 11.72 20.56 12.26
C GLN A 704 11.97 20.98 10.81
N THR A 705 12.90 20.32 10.11
CA THR A 705 13.17 20.56 8.69
C THR A 705 11.91 20.30 7.84
N HIS A 706 11.23 19.17 8.03
CA HIS A 706 9.99 18.87 7.31
C HIS A 706 8.86 19.86 7.65
N TRP A 707 8.75 20.28 8.90
CA TRP A 707 7.79 21.29 9.34
C TRP A 707 8.01 22.62 8.63
N LEU A 708 9.24 23.13 8.62
CA LEU A 708 9.61 24.37 7.92
C LEU A 708 9.44 24.25 6.41
N HIS A 709 9.68 23.06 5.82
CA HIS A 709 9.34 22.82 4.42
C HIS A 709 7.83 22.91 4.14
N VAL A 710 6.97 22.44 5.06
CA VAL A 710 5.52 22.58 4.91
C VAL A 710 5.15 24.05 4.95
N ILE A 711 5.63 24.81 5.93
CA ILE A 711 5.36 26.24 6.06
C ILE A 711 5.82 26.98 4.81
N TYR A 712 7.05 26.74 4.34
CA TYR A 712 7.56 27.42 3.16
C TYR A 712 6.80 27.07 1.89
N LYS A 713 6.36 25.82 1.74
CA LYS A 713 5.46 25.44 0.63
C LYS A 713 4.12 26.16 0.72
N THR A 714 3.61 26.41 1.94
CA THR A 714 2.41 27.22 2.17
C THR A 714 2.61 28.64 1.63
N LEU A 715 3.75 29.26 1.90
CA LEU A 715 4.07 30.60 1.39
C LEU A 715 4.22 30.66 -0.14
N LEU A 716 4.71 29.58 -0.75
CA LEU A 716 4.80 29.45 -2.21
C LEU A 716 3.48 29.07 -2.89
N GLY A 717 2.39 28.88 -2.16
CA GLY A 717 1.12 28.39 -2.71
C GLY A 717 1.19 26.95 -3.25
N LYS A 718 2.16 26.14 -2.79
CA LYS A 718 2.37 24.74 -3.22
C LYS A 718 1.67 23.71 -2.32
N VAL A 719 0.76 24.17 -1.47
CA VAL A 719 -0.11 23.35 -0.62
C VAL A 719 -1.56 23.73 -0.90
N PRO A 720 -2.53 22.92 -0.43
CA PRO A 720 -3.94 23.20 -0.68
C PRO A 720 -4.39 24.56 -0.11
N PRO A 721 -5.37 25.24 -0.76
CA PRO A 721 -5.85 26.55 -0.33
C PRO A 721 -6.26 26.61 1.14
N TYR A 722 -6.85 25.54 1.67
CA TYR A 722 -7.29 25.45 3.07
C TYR A 722 -6.17 25.46 4.11
N LEU A 723 -4.92 25.16 3.73
CA LEU A 723 -3.75 25.37 4.58
C LEU A 723 -3.10 26.72 4.32
N SER A 724 -3.06 27.15 3.04
CA SER A 724 -2.56 28.47 2.65
C SER A 724 -3.32 29.59 3.36
N SER A 725 -4.63 29.46 3.51
CA SER A 725 -5.48 30.43 4.20
C SER A 725 -5.24 30.52 5.72
N LEU A 726 -4.54 29.56 6.34
CA LEU A 726 -4.25 29.56 7.77
C LEU A 726 -3.02 30.40 8.13
N VAL A 727 -2.26 30.86 7.13
CA VAL A 727 -1.01 31.60 7.31
C VAL A 727 -1.10 32.91 6.54
N THR A 728 -0.81 34.02 7.21
CA THR A 728 -0.87 35.36 6.61
C THR A 728 0.49 36.04 6.75
N ILE A 729 1.01 36.57 5.64
CA ILE A 729 2.23 37.39 5.64
C ILE A 729 1.91 38.72 6.30
N ALA A 730 2.70 39.10 7.30
CA ALA A 730 2.55 40.36 8.01
C ALA A 730 2.88 41.53 7.08
N SER A 731 2.01 42.54 7.08
CA SER A 731 2.26 43.83 6.43
C SER A 731 2.52 44.87 7.53
N PRO A 732 3.79 45.16 7.86
CA PRO A 732 4.12 46.06 8.95
C PRO A 732 3.69 47.50 8.61
N THR A 733 2.96 48.14 9.51
CA THR A 733 2.50 49.54 9.38
C THR A 733 3.60 50.57 9.70
N CYS A 734 4.72 50.12 10.29
CA CYS A 734 5.85 50.97 10.66
C CYS A 734 7.18 50.35 10.20
N SER A 735 8.06 51.17 9.63
CA SER A 735 9.34 50.76 9.04
C SER A 735 10.40 50.49 10.12
N THR A 736 10.42 49.28 10.68
CA THR A 736 11.49 48.79 11.56
C THR A 736 12.52 47.95 10.77
N ARG A 737 13.73 47.71 11.30
CA ARG A 737 14.72 46.85 10.59
C ARG A 737 14.20 45.43 10.30
N SER A 738 13.27 44.91 11.11
CA SER A 738 12.62 43.61 10.89
C SER A 738 11.45 43.65 9.91
N SER A 739 10.96 44.84 9.55
CA SER A 739 9.86 45.01 8.58
C SER A 739 10.23 44.59 7.14
N ARG A 740 11.53 44.43 6.86
CA ARG A 740 12.05 44.02 5.54
C ARG A 740 11.98 42.51 5.30
N TYR A 741 11.80 41.71 6.34
CA TYR A 741 11.79 40.25 6.24
C TYR A 741 10.37 39.71 6.16
N ILE A 742 10.21 38.57 5.46
CA ILE A 742 8.93 37.88 5.33
C ILE A 742 8.52 37.31 6.69
N SER A 743 7.74 38.06 7.46
CA SER A 743 7.20 37.64 8.76
C SER A 743 5.75 37.21 8.63
N LEU A 744 5.27 36.35 9.53
CA LEU A 744 3.90 35.87 9.58
C LEU A 744 3.13 36.48 10.75
N VAL A 745 1.83 36.69 10.57
CA VAL A 745 0.95 37.14 11.65
C VAL A 745 0.72 35.97 12.62
N THR A 746 1.16 36.11 13.87
CA THR A 746 0.90 35.13 14.91
C THR A 746 -0.48 35.37 15.54
N PRO A 747 -1.44 34.44 15.43
CA PRO A 747 -2.76 34.60 16.03
C PRO A 747 -2.69 34.58 17.57
N LYS A 748 -3.66 35.21 18.23
CA LYS A 748 -3.82 35.10 19.69
C LYS A 748 -4.38 33.73 20.06
N THR A 749 -3.88 33.15 21.14
CA THR A 749 -4.36 31.86 21.69
C THR A 749 -4.70 32.05 23.16
N ASN A 750 -5.77 31.43 23.62
CA ASN A 750 -6.22 31.53 25.01
C ASN A 750 -5.44 30.58 25.94
N TYR A 751 -5.09 29.39 25.45
CA TYR A 751 -4.46 28.33 26.22
C TYR A 751 -3.25 27.73 25.48
N PHE A 752 -2.53 26.85 26.17
CA PHE A 752 -1.39 26.14 25.60
C PHE A 752 -1.75 25.34 24.35
N PHE A 753 -2.95 24.76 24.28
CA PHE A 753 -3.36 23.92 23.15
C PHE A 753 -3.54 24.71 21.85
N GLY A 754 -4.01 25.96 21.90
CA GLY A 754 -4.04 26.83 20.72
C GLY A 754 -2.66 27.05 20.13
N ARG A 755 -1.61 27.04 20.96
CA ARG A 755 -0.21 27.17 20.48
C ARG A 755 0.27 25.97 19.67
N LEU A 756 -0.39 24.82 19.80
CA LEU A 756 -0.10 23.61 19.01
C LEU A 756 -0.81 23.60 17.66
N SER A 757 -1.80 24.49 17.44
CA SER A 757 -2.49 24.62 16.15
C SER A 757 -1.51 24.98 15.03
N PHE A 758 -1.79 24.54 13.80
CA PHE A 758 -0.93 24.85 12.66
C PHE A 758 -0.80 26.35 12.46
N GLN A 759 -1.91 27.10 12.48
CA GLN A 759 -1.94 28.55 12.29
C GLN A 759 -1.02 29.31 13.28
N PHE A 760 -0.94 28.88 14.54
CA PHE A 760 -0.05 29.49 15.52
C PHE A 760 1.39 28.99 15.40
N SER A 761 1.59 27.67 15.48
CA SER A 761 2.93 27.09 15.54
C SER A 761 3.71 27.34 14.24
N ALA A 762 3.03 27.40 13.09
CA ALA A 762 3.67 27.73 11.81
C ALA A 762 4.19 29.16 11.81
N ALA A 763 3.35 30.13 12.20
CA ALA A 763 3.72 31.54 12.26
C ALA A 763 4.86 31.77 13.26
N ASN A 764 4.75 31.18 14.46
CA ASN A 764 5.77 31.27 15.50
C ASN A 764 7.12 30.69 15.03
N ASP A 765 7.15 29.43 14.59
CA ASP A 765 8.40 28.75 14.23
C ASP A 765 9.07 29.39 13.00
N TRP A 766 8.27 29.94 12.07
CA TRP A 766 8.79 30.71 10.94
C TRP A 766 9.38 32.05 11.36
N ASN A 767 8.69 32.80 12.21
CA ASN A 767 9.19 34.09 12.70
C ASN A 767 10.48 33.92 13.52
N GLU A 768 10.61 32.82 14.26
CA GLU A 768 11.88 32.44 14.91
C GLU A 768 12.97 32.13 13.89
N LEU A 769 12.69 31.34 12.84
CA LEU A 769 13.64 31.07 11.75
C LEU A 769 14.09 32.36 11.04
N GLN A 770 13.19 33.33 10.85
CA GLN A 770 13.52 34.58 10.16
C GLN A 770 14.53 35.44 10.92
N LYS A 771 14.72 35.24 12.24
CA LYS A 771 15.77 35.93 13.00
C LYS A 771 17.18 35.59 12.48
N SER A 772 17.40 34.35 12.03
CA SER A 772 18.65 33.90 11.43
C SER A 772 18.63 33.99 9.90
N LEU A 773 17.54 33.58 9.26
CA LEU A 773 17.46 33.42 7.80
C LEU A 773 17.28 34.74 7.05
N LYS A 774 16.53 35.70 7.61
CA LYS A 774 16.38 37.07 7.08
C LYS A 774 16.02 37.12 5.58
N LEU A 775 15.04 36.34 5.15
CA LEU A 775 14.56 36.36 3.76
C LEU A 775 13.72 37.61 3.50
N GLU A 776 14.12 38.39 2.51
CA GLU A 776 13.36 39.56 2.01
C GLU A 776 12.42 39.18 0.86
N THR A 777 12.76 38.15 0.09
CA THR A 777 11.96 37.67 -1.06
C THR A 777 11.82 36.15 -1.06
N LEU A 778 10.75 35.66 -1.70
CA LEU A 778 10.53 34.22 -1.87
C LEU A 778 11.47 33.66 -2.94
N ILE A 779 12.42 32.83 -2.52
CA ILE A 779 13.33 32.09 -3.38
C ILE A 779 12.75 30.75 -3.86
N SER A 780 13.51 30.02 -4.69
CA SER A 780 13.09 28.68 -5.11
C SER A 780 13.05 27.71 -3.92
N LEU A 781 12.12 26.73 -3.96
CA LEU A 781 12.04 25.68 -2.92
C LEU A 781 13.36 24.91 -2.76
N THR A 782 14.11 24.73 -3.84
CA THR A 782 15.42 24.04 -3.80
C THR A 782 16.45 24.89 -3.07
N SER A 783 16.51 26.19 -3.36
CA SER A 783 17.40 27.14 -2.69
C SER A 783 17.10 27.26 -1.21
N PHE A 784 15.81 27.34 -0.83
CA PHE A 784 15.40 27.36 0.58
C PHE A 784 15.83 26.10 1.33
N LYS A 785 15.65 24.92 0.73
CA LYS A 785 16.10 23.65 1.33
C LYS A 785 17.60 23.62 1.60
N HIS A 786 18.40 24.19 0.69
CA HIS A 786 19.85 24.28 0.85
C HIS A 786 20.21 25.19 2.03
N GLN A 787 19.70 26.42 2.06
CA GLN A 787 19.95 27.37 3.16
C GLN A 787 19.48 26.82 4.51
N LEU A 788 18.31 26.17 4.54
CA LEU A 788 17.80 25.56 5.75
C LEU A 788 18.70 24.42 6.25
N SER A 789 19.27 23.63 5.33
CA SER A 789 20.20 22.56 5.69
C SER A 789 21.50 23.06 6.28
N GLU A 790 21.98 24.24 5.85
CA GLU A 790 23.16 24.91 6.41
C GLU A 790 22.90 25.51 7.80
N GLN A 791 21.67 25.96 8.08
CA GLN A 791 21.31 26.51 9.39
C GLN A 791 21.00 25.45 10.45
N LEU A 792 20.46 24.30 10.03
CA LEU A 792 20.09 23.20 10.93
C LEU A 792 21.17 22.12 11.07
N THR A 793 22.44 22.45 10.77
CA THR A 793 23.58 21.51 10.89
C THR A 793 23.93 21.13 12.33
N ASP A 794 23.28 21.70 13.34
CA ASP A 794 23.54 21.30 14.73
C ASP A 794 23.12 19.85 14.96
N TYR A 795 24.13 18.98 14.99
CA TYR A 795 23.96 17.55 15.24
C TYR A 795 23.50 17.27 16.67
N CYS A 796 23.54 18.25 17.59
CA CYS A 796 23.22 18.06 19.00
C CYS A 796 22.71 19.31 19.73
N THR A 797 21.56 19.83 19.31
CA THR A 797 20.73 20.73 20.12
C THR A 797 19.34 20.17 20.31
#